data_AF-A0AAU8NHF5-F1
#
_entry.id   AF-A0AAU8NHF5-F1
#
_cell.length_a   1.000
_cell.length_b   1.000
_cell.length_c   1.000
_cell.angle_alpha   90.00
_cell.angle_beta   90.00
_cell.angle_gamma   90.00
#
_symmetry.space_group_name_H-M   'P 1'
#
loop_
_entity.id
_entity.type
_entity.pdbx_description
1 polymer ?
#
loop_
_entity_poly.entity_id
_entity_poly.type
_entity_poly.pdbx_seq_one_letter_code
_entity_poly.pdbx_strand_id
1 'polypeptide(L)'
;MSVQPIIDQIQIVEYDHSYAASVAEMWNRSNESWGGGTRQRTEEATRQEMENSSNLHVFLAIHNEEVVGFCSFAHYRFDENALYVPLLNVRPDYHGYKIGRNLILKAVEKTVQAGWPRLDLFTWPGNTKAVPMYKKCGFFWEKKDESVHLMNFIPTVLQTEALAPYFETLDWYADSTRELVIEPDGREHQGFDYFDYSWSKGDTSLRVSFEKTGRGLAAIETPDYEIHTEVDEHNLVFGSSYPVRYHIQNKSAAALAIEISGQDDKNIRFALHTVQTVQPGEMITVDGVFHLDPVTEEQDKNKTHPVISSTWLINGKKAHFRLGIHPKFPAKITSVLPVKELYPGVPAELLLNVENNVDAETEFNLELPADEFLDWTERRLRFTVPAKGKCSVPVPFTLHTYGIYAQDIEITAAPAGGSEISFTRKLSVLMKGIEGRYGGEANGQWVVVNGAFSLHMNKHDNVMWIEYPGSRHSFWWNYPKLGKPYSEELSRKEAKEVNIAAEGSYQVLEAVYELENFPGLLLKTIAKLSASGMATFSHEVVNTRDTAWEEELFLMDNFGFYGNGLILPYQGRFVDMGDDYAGDPNHWDSGQITENWLFCKEEYGTCGIYWDPSLKLIKPEYTLGLQHELGRLKAGASVHTKETVFALNTFGKWSDFRAFARKQPNQTIPMLDSHLDVTLNGGNPFTPDVLQAELNERKLVPLAGTLELYVQQGGEPEMKAGTIAFDAAEHLDAAKLEFAPKDIGTAGNLRDLQHSESAARPDQPEHIGGWKVRGVYRGEDRIQERTALWFPQTRSEVQQKIEEGAAESGTLYTVNNGVLSITADPAFAGVIHSLKVQGEEWLDSSYPEPAPRSWWNPWYGGMTVDIPGMNGFSRQLEQTSISWSEQEDQFGNVWKGMKTSICIDKHEANRGMTVQQHYLMLPGVPVLCTLVSVTNKSGLTRANYTITEARFFKPADAYTEGWIEQPNEDRFPLGKVDIGLPLRNIFRTGSTSRHNMLHAINRYPNQSAWAFANNLVTGHNVTHELTLKDGETVWTEPTYLVLGPIPLQPADVHDLLKLNFVTTTSEEEDSDAHH
;
A
#
# COMPACT_ATOMS: atom_id res chain seq x y z
N MET A 1 -36.42 10.79 27.61
CA MET A 1 -35.96 11.71 28.69
C MET A 1 -35.34 12.93 28.03
N SER A 2 -35.13 14.04 28.74
CA SER A 2 -34.27 15.11 28.22
C SER A 2 -32.82 14.62 28.15
N VAL A 3 -32.07 15.03 27.14
CA VAL A 3 -30.67 14.58 26.91
C VAL A 3 -29.73 15.18 27.97
N GLN A 4 -30.00 16.41 28.40
CA GLN A 4 -29.16 17.17 29.33
C GLN A 4 -28.84 16.44 30.65
N PRO A 5 -29.81 15.94 31.44
CA PRO A 5 -29.50 15.25 32.70
C PRO A 5 -28.68 13.96 32.54
N ILE A 6 -28.55 13.37 31.35
CA ILE A 6 -27.60 12.27 31.10
C ILE A 6 -26.19 12.83 30.86
N ILE A 7 -26.07 13.92 30.09
CA ILE A 7 -24.80 14.64 29.90
C ILE A 7 -24.23 15.11 31.25
N ASP A 8 -25.08 15.62 32.14
CA ASP A 8 -24.70 16.11 33.47
C ASP A 8 -24.26 14.99 34.44
N GLN A 9 -24.48 13.72 34.10
CA GLN A 9 -24.06 12.54 34.87
C GLN A 9 -22.79 11.86 34.33
N ILE A 10 -22.31 12.24 33.14
CA ILE A 10 -21.11 11.64 32.53
C ILE A 10 -19.85 12.28 33.10
N GLN A 11 -18.97 11.47 33.70
CA GLN A 11 -17.70 11.92 34.26
C GLN A 11 -16.53 11.48 33.38
N ILE A 12 -15.50 12.33 33.26
CA ILE A 12 -14.23 11.98 32.61
C ILE A 12 -13.19 11.69 33.69
N VAL A 13 -12.61 10.49 33.67
CA VAL A 13 -11.58 10.02 34.61
C VAL A 13 -10.35 9.52 33.86
N GLU A 14 -9.22 9.35 34.54
CA GLU A 14 -8.08 8.60 34.00
C GLU A 14 -8.25 7.10 34.31
N TYR A 15 -7.76 6.21 33.43
CA TYR A 15 -7.87 4.76 33.57
C TYR A 15 -7.05 4.21 34.75
N ASP A 16 -7.62 3.25 35.46
CA ASP A 16 -6.90 2.30 36.31
C ASP A 16 -7.45 0.88 36.08
N HIS A 17 -6.74 -0.14 36.58
CA HIS A 17 -7.00 -1.54 36.21
C HIS A 17 -8.32 -2.10 36.81
N SER A 18 -9.04 -1.35 37.65
CA SER A 18 -10.40 -1.70 38.06
C SER A 18 -11.43 -1.54 36.93
N TYR A 19 -11.17 -0.66 35.95
CA TYR A 19 -12.05 -0.44 34.81
C TYR A 19 -11.87 -1.45 33.67
N ALA A 20 -10.85 -2.33 33.72
CA ALA A 20 -10.49 -3.22 32.61
C ALA A 20 -11.67 -4.05 32.06
N ALA A 21 -12.52 -4.59 32.93
CA ALA A 21 -13.71 -5.35 32.53
C ALA A 21 -14.73 -4.49 31.76
N SER A 22 -14.97 -3.25 32.21
CA SER A 22 -15.92 -2.36 31.57
C SER A 22 -15.36 -1.73 30.29
N VAL A 23 -14.03 -1.54 30.18
CA VAL A 23 -13.38 -1.16 28.92
C VAL A 23 -13.51 -2.28 27.88
N ALA A 24 -13.34 -3.56 28.27
CA ALA A 24 -13.55 -4.69 27.37
C ALA A 24 -15.00 -4.76 26.86
N GLU A 25 -15.99 -4.63 27.74
CA GLU A 25 -17.42 -4.61 27.38
C GLU A 25 -17.80 -3.41 26.50
N MET A 26 -17.22 -2.23 26.77
CA MET A 26 -17.38 -1.03 25.94
C MET A 26 -16.85 -1.26 24.52
N TRP A 27 -15.73 -1.96 24.35
CA TRP A 27 -15.22 -2.37 23.04
C TRP A 27 -16.13 -3.38 22.34
N ASN A 28 -16.57 -4.43 23.04
CA ASN A 28 -17.47 -5.46 22.47
C ASN A 28 -18.76 -4.84 21.91
N ARG A 29 -19.30 -3.83 22.61
CA ARG A 29 -20.49 -3.07 22.19
C ARG A 29 -20.21 -1.99 21.14
N SER A 30 -18.96 -1.78 20.73
CA SER A 30 -18.57 -0.82 19.69
C SER A 30 -18.30 -1.45 18.32
N ASN A 31 -18.24 -2.78 18.17
CA ASN A 31 -17.86 -3.47 16.91
C ASN A 31 -18.58 -2.92 15.66
N GLU A 32 -19.89 -2.62 15.73
CA GLU A 32 -20.67 -2.05 14.61
C GLU A 32 -20.12 -0.71 14.08
N SER A 33 -19.40 0.06 14.88
CA SER A 33 -18.75 1.32 14.48
C SER A 33 -17.31 1.14 13.97
N TRP A 34 -16.80 -0.09 13.95
CA TRP A 34 -15.44 -0.47 13.53
C TRP A 34 -15.47 -1.58 12.46
N GLY A 35 -16.29 -1.38 11.41
CA GLY A 35 -16.45 -2.33 10.29
C GLY A 35 -17.41 -3.49 10.56
N GLY A 36 -17.66 -3.83 11.83
CA GLY A 36 -18.51 -4.93 12.27
C GLY A 36 -17.72 -6.08 12.90
N GLY A 37 -18.18 -7.32 12.68
CA GLY A 37 -17.45 -8.52 13.08
C GLY A 37 -17.68 -9.01 14.53
N THR A 38 -17.20 -10.23 14.78
CA THR A 38 -17.50 -11.04 15.97
C THR A 38 -16.43 -10.97 17.07
N ARG A 39 -15.37 -10.16 16.89
CA ARG A 39 -14.23 -10.06 17.82
C ARG A 39 -14.70 -9.72 19.24
N GLN A 40 -14.34 -10.54 20.21
CA GLN A 40 -14.61 -10.32 21.63
C GLN A 40 -13.31 -9.98 22.37
N ARG A 41 -13.36 -8.98 23.25
CA ARG A 41 -12.34 -8.66 24.24
C ARG A 41 -12.78 -9.15 25.62
N THR A 42 -11.80 -9.52 26.45
CA THR A 42 -12.00 -9.94 27.84
C THR A 42 -11.29 -8.96 28.79
N GLU A 43 -11.68 -8.94 30.06
CA GLU A 43 -11.00 -8.13 31.08
C GLU A 43 -9.49 -8.34 31.06
N GLU A 44 -9.04 -9.61 31.07
CA GLU A 44 -7.63 -9.96 31.15
C GLU A 44 -6.86 -9.51 29.90
N ALA A 45 -7.43 -9.70 28.71
CA ALA A 45 -6.82 -9.21 27.47
C ALA A 45 -6.71 -7.68 27.45
N THR A 46 -7.75 -6.96 27.91
CA THR A 46 -7.73 -5.49 27.99
C THR A 46 -6.83 -4.97 29.11
N ARG A 47 -6.68 -5.69 30.23
CA ARG A 47 -5.70 -5.40 31.29
C ARG A 47 -4.27 -5.48 30.72
N GLN A 48 -3.94 -6.57 30.04
CA GLN A 48 -2.64 -6.76 29.39
C GLN A 48 -2.42 -5.75 28.25
N GLU A 49 -3.45 -5.39 27.47
CA GLU A 49 -3.40 -4.36 26.42
C GLU A 49 -3.06 -2.98 26.98
N MET A 50 -3.60 -2.62 28.15
CA MET A 50 -3.30 -1.34 28.81
C MET A 50 -1.94 -1.36 29.53
N GLU A 51 -1.56 -2.49 30.16
CA GLU A 51 -0.26 -2.66 30.83
C GLU A 51 0.94 -2.61 29.86
N ASN A 52 0.76 -3.09 28.63
CA ASN A 52 1.78 -3.00 27.56
C ASN A 52 1.66 -1.72 26.71
N SER A 53 0.78 -0.78 27.06
CA SER A 53 0.48 0.38 26.24
C SER A 53 1.50 1.51 26.41
N SER A 54 1.96 2.12 25.30
CA SER A 54 2.82 3.31 25.34
C SER A 54 2.05 4.63 25.49
N ASN A 55 0.88 4.60 26.13
CA ASN A 55 0.07 5.78 26.39
C ASN A 55 0.59 6.52 27.63
N LEU A 56 0.70 7.85 27.55
CA LEU A 56 0.96 8.71 28.70
C LEU A 56 -0.25 8.76 29.63
N HIS A 57 -1.45 8.83 29.05
CA HIS A 57 -2.72 8.81 29.77
C HIS A 57 -3.78 8.09 28.92
N VAL A 58 -4.79 7.53 29.59
CA VAL A 58 -6.03 7.06 28.96
C VAL A 58 -7.20 7.69 29.72
N PHE A 59 -8.02 8.46 29.01
CA PHE A 59 -9.21 9.09 29.55
C PHE A 59 -10.43 8.22 29.27
N LEU A 60 -11.21 7.91 30.31
CA LEU A 60 -12.47 7.17 30.23
C LEU A 60 -13.64 8.12 30.44
N ALA A 61 -14.74 7.89 29.74
CA ALA A 61 -16.03 8.49 30.06
C ALA A 61 -16.91 7.45 30.78
N ILE A 62 -17.39 7.78 31.98
CA ILE A 62 -18.15 6.89 32.86
C ILE A 62 -19.59 7.39 32.99
N HIS A 63 -20.57 6.48 32.96
CA HIS A 63 -21.97 6.75 33.26
C HIS A 63 -22.61 5.54 33.96
N ASN A 64 -23.13 5.73 35.18
CA ASN A 64 -23.66 4.65 36.02
C ASN A 64 -22.70 3.46 36.16
N GLU A 65 -21.44 3.75 36.52
CA GLU A 65 -20.33 2.80 36.69
C GLU A 65 -19.87 2.08 35.38
N GLU A 66 -20.62 2.16 34.27
CA GLU A 66 -20.18 1.70 32.95
C GLU A 66 -19.21 2.69 32.27
N VAL A 67 -18.15 2.17 31.65
CA VAL A 67 -17.37 2.89 30.64
C VAL A 67 -18.21 2.99 29.35
N VAL A 68 -18.35 4.22 28.86
CA VAL A 68 -19.15 4.57 27.67
C VAL A 68 -18.34 5.32 26.60
N GLY A 69 -17.07 5.63 26.90
CA GLY A 69 -16.11 6.17 25.93
C GLY A 69 -14.67 6.08 26.43
N PHE A 70 -13.73 6.14 25.50
CA PHE A 70 -12.30 5.89 25.70
C PHE A 70 -11.48 6.82 24.80
N CYS A 71 -10.41 7.41 25.33
CA CYS A 71 -9.47 8.25 24.58
C CYS A 71 -8.05 8.02 25.09
N SER A 72 -7.17 7.46 24.28
CA SER A 72 -5.75 7.34 24.59
C SER A 72 -4.99 8.62 24.26
N PHE A 73 -3.89 8.88 24.97
CA PHE A 73 -3.07 10.08 24.83
C PHE A 73 -1.59 9.71 24.99
N ALA A 74 -0.74 10.10 24.04
CA ALA A 74 0.66 9.67 23.95
C ALA A 74 1.59 10.78 23.42
N HIS A 75 2.90 10.53 23.36
CA HIS A 75 3.80 11.34 22.53
C HIS A 75 3.58 11.04 21.05
N TYR A 76 3.71 12.05 20.19
CA TYR A 76 3.80 11.81 18.75
C TYR A 76 5.20 11.28 18.40
N ARG A 77 5.27 10.14 17.69
CA ARG A 77 6.52 9.39 17.41
C ARG A 77 7.14 9.64 16.03
N PHE A 78 6.60 10.61 15.28
CA PHE A 78 7.01 10.86 13.88
C PHE A 78 7.57 12.27 13.65
N ASP A 79 7.32 13.21 14.57
CA ASP A 79 7.67 14.63 14.44
C ASP A 79 7.92 15.23 15.85
N GLU A 80 8.62 16.36 15.91
CA GLU A 80 9.01 17.03 17.15
C GLU A 80 7.89 17.87 17.77
N ASN A 81 7.97 18.09 19.09
CA ASN A 81 7.12 19.03 19.85
C ASN A 81 5.60 18.79 19.76
N ALA A 82 5.15 17.54 19.54
CA ALA A 82 3.74 17.16 19.52
C ALA A 82 3.38 16.03 20.50
N LEU A 83 2.20 16.16 21.10
CA LEU A 83 1.47 15.05 21.71
C LEU A 83 0.44 14.50 20.72
N TYR A 84 -0.11 13.32 20.99
CA TYR A 84 -0.88 12.54 20.04
C TYR A 84 -2.10 11.87 20.68
N VAL A 85 -3.19 11.72 19.92
CA VAL A 85 -4.36 10.89 20.28
C VAL A 85 -4.38 9.64 19.38
N PRO A 86 -3.85 8.48 19.84
CA PRO A 86 -3.86 7.25 19.03
C PRO A 86 -5.25 6.69 18.72
N LEU A 87 -6.21 6.87 19.63
CA LEU A 87 -7.50 6.18 19.59
C LEU A 87 -8.56 6.93 20.38
N LEU A 88 -9.69 7.23 19.74
CA LEU A 88 -10.91 7.73 20.36
C LEU A 88 -12.04 6.76 20.01
N ASN A 89 -12.80 6.31 21.02
CA ASN A 89 -14.01 5.52 20.83
C ASN A 89 -15.13 5.99 21.78
N VAL A 90 -16.37 5.88 21.32
CA VAL A 90 -17.58 6.12 22.11
C VAL A 90 -18.55 4.99 21.79
N ARG A 91 -19.22 4.46 22.82
CA ARG A 91 -20.17 3.35 22.64
C ARG A 91 -21.36 3.81 21.78
N PRO A 92 -21.90 3.00 20.85
CA PRO A 92 -22.83 3.51 19.84
C PRO A 92 -24.13 4.10 20.40
N ASP A 93 -24.60 3.56 21.53
CA ASP A 93 -25.76 4.02 22.31
C ASP A 93 -25.53 5.39 23.01
N TYR A 94 -24.28 5.88 23.07
CA TYR A 94 -23.89 7.17 23.64
C TYR A 94 -23.42 8.20 22.58
N HIS A 95 -23.58 7.90 21.29
CA HIS A 95 -23.43 8.90 20.25
C HIS A 95 -24.44 10.05 20.43
N GLY A 96 -24.00 11.29 20.18
CA GLY A 96 -24.80 12.51 20.39
C GLY A 96 -24.69 13.13 21.79
N TYR A 97 -24.32 12.37 22.83
CA TYR A 97 -24.17 12.86 24.21
C TYR A 97 -22.87 13.65 24.47
N LYS A 98 -22.24 14.18 23.41
CA LYS A 98 -21.02 15.03 23.45
C LYS A 98 -19.78 14.38 24.10
N ILE A 99 -19.77 13.06 24.33
CA ILE A 99 -18.67 12.34 24.99
C ILE A 99 -17.33 12.49 24.26
N GLY A 100 -17.27 12.16 22.97
CA GLY A 100 -16.03 12.23 22.19
C GLY A 100 -15.41 13.64 22.19
N ARG A 101 -16.25 14.67 22.13
CA ARG A 101 -15.84 16.07 22.33
C ARG A 101 -15.23 16.28 23.71
N ASN A 102 -15.89 15.86 24.78
CA ASN A 102 -15.38 16.07 26.14
C ASN A 102 -14.02 15.38 26.36
N LEU A 103 -13.82 14.18 25.80
CA LEU A 103 -12.56 13.45 25.83
C LEU A 103 -11.45 14.18 25.08
N ILE A 104 -11.73 14.69 23.86
CA ILE A 104 -10.75 15.47 23.08
C ILE A 104 -10.44 16.83 23.74
N LEU A 105 -11.43 17.51 24.33
CA LEU A 105 -11.21 18.72 25.11
C LEU A 105 -10.31 18.44 26.33
N LYS A 106 -10.45 17.27 26.98
CA LYS A 106 -9.55 16.87 28.07
C LYS A 106 -8.12 16.60 27.59
N ALA A 107 -7.95 16.03 26.39
CA ALA A 107 -6.62 15.89 25.78
C ALA A 107 -5.99 17.26 25.47
N VAL A 108 -6.73 18.22 24.90
CA VAL A 108 -6.23 19.60 24.66
C VAL A 108 -5.85 20.29 25.98
N GLU A 109 -6.70 20.18 27.02
CA GLU A 109 -6.41 20.70 28.37
C GLU A 109 -5.11 20.11 28.93
N LYS A 110 -4.90 18.79 28.79
CA LYS A 110 -3.70 18.09 29.25
C LYS A 110 -2.45 18.54 28.48
N THR A 111 -2.54 18.77 27.16
CA THR A 111 -1.44 19.29 26.34
C THR A 111 -1.00 20.68 26.78
N VAL A 112 -1.96 21.58 27.08
CA VAL A 112 -1.69 22.91 27.65
C VAL A 112 -1.01 22.79 29.02
N GLN A 113 -1.54 21.94 29.90
CA GLN A 113 -0.98 21.73 31.25
C GLN A 113 0.44 21.14 31.22
N ALA A 114 0.76 20.34 30.22
CA ALA A 114 2.08 19.75 30.02
C ALA A 114 3.10 20.71 29.37
N GLY A 115 2.68 21.89 28.92
CA GLY A 115 3.55 22.87 28.25
C GLY A 115 3.88 22.54 26.78
N TRP A 116 3.09 21.68 26.13
CA TRP A 116 3.34 21.26 24.74
C TRP A 116 2.59 22.19 23.76
N PRO A 117 3.18 22.53 22.59
CA PRO A 117 2.59 23.51 21.67
C PRO A 117 1.50 22.93 20.75
N ARG A 118 1.49 21.60 20.54
CA ARG A 118 0.67 20.91 19.54
C ARG A 118 0.11 19.57 20.03
N LEU A 119 -1.11 19.24 19.60
CA LEU A 119 -1.75 17.94 19.77
C LEU A 119 -2.27 17.43 18.42
N ASP A 120 -1.83 16.26 17.98
CA ASP A 120 -2.17 15.70 16.67
C ASP A 120 -2.99 14.41 16.78
N LEU A 121 -3.70 14.04 15.71
CA LEU A 121 -4.35 12.73 15.56
C LEU A 121 -4.43 12.28 14.09
N PHE A 122 -4.66 10.98 13.86
CA PHE A 122 -4.92 10.43 12.53
C PHE A 122 -6.33 9.84 12.44
N THR A 123 -6.90 9.82 11.23
CA THR A 123 -8.17 9.15 10.91
C THR A 123 -8.19 8.73 9.44
N TRP A 124 -9.25 8.05 9.00
CA TRP A 124 -9.55 7.80 7.59
C TRP A 124 -10.45 8.91 7.00
N PRO A 125 -10.36 9.19 5.68
CA PRO A 125 -11.20 10.19 4.99
C PRO A 125 -12.71 9.99 5.13
N GLY A 126 -13.17 8.74 5.23
CA GLY A 126 -14.57 8.39 5.44
C GLY A 126 -15.14 8.69 6.84
N ASN A 127 -14.35 9.18 7.80
CA ASN A 127 -14.80 9.46 9.18
C ASN A 127 -15.57 10.80 9.32
N THR A 128 -16.55 11.01 8.44
CA THR A 128 -17.35 12.24 8.33
C THR A 128 -18.10 12.62 9.61
N LYS A 129 -18.35 11.65 10.49
CA LYS A 129 -19.01 11.85 11.79
C LYS A 129 -18.09 12.46 12.84
N ALA A 130 -16.79 12.13 12.83
CA ALA A 130 -15.83 12.63 13.82
C ALA A 130 -15.09 13.89 13.35
N VAL A 131 -14.80 14.03 12.05
CA VAL A 131 -14.06 15.18 11.50
C VAL A 131 -14.64 16.55 11.91
N PRO A 132 -15.96 16.83 11.82
CA PRO A 132 -16.53 18.10 12.28
C PRO A 132 -16.33 18.35 13.79
N MET A 133 -16.33 17.29 14.60
CA MET A 133 -16.11 17.35 16.04
C MET A 133 -14.63 17.65 16.35
N TYR A 134 -13.68 17.00 15.67
CA TYR A 134 -12.27 17.33 15.76
C TYR A 134 -12.00 18.77 15.33
N LYS A 135 -12.53 19.21 14.18
CA LYS A 135 -12.39 20.59 13.70
C LYS A 135 -12.93 21.61 14.72
N LYS A 136 -14.11 21.38 15.32
CA LYS A 136 -14.65 22.28 16.37
C LYS A 136 -13.84 22.24 17.68
N CYS A 137 -13.11 21.15 17.96
CA CYS A 137 -12.16 21.09 19.07
C CYS A 137 -10.78 21.72 18.75
N GLY A 138 -10.63 22.38 17.59
CA GLY A 138 -9.44 23.15 17.21
C GLY A 138 -8.51 22.46 16.21
N PHE A 139 -8.82 21.25 15.73
CA PHE A 139 -7.96 20.55 14.77
C PHE A 139 -8.11 21.13 13.34
N PHE A 140 -7.05 21.05 12.54
CA PHE A 140 -7.01 21.32 11.10
C PHE A 140 -6.63 20.04 10.34
N TRP A 141 -7.39 19.68 9.31
CA TRP A 141 -7.13 18.56 8.42
C TRP A 141 -6.04 18.96 7.42
N GLU A 142 -4.89 18.29 7.46
CA GLU A 142 -3.79 18.53 6.53
C GLU A 142 -4.10 18.05 5.09
N LYS A 143 -3.86 18.90 4.10
CA LYS A 143 -3.92 18.58 2.66
C LYS A 143 -2.78 17.60 2.29
N LYS A 144 -3.05 16.29 2.39
CA LYS A 144 -2.15 15.19 2.04
C LYS A 144 -2.95 13.98 1.53
N ASP A 145 -2.41 13.27 0.53
CA ASP A 145 -3.14 12.19 -0.14
C ASP A 145 -3.07 10.82 0.55
N GLU A 146 -1.97 10.54 1.25
CA GLU A 146 -1.71 9.24 1.89
C GLU A 146 -2.53 8.99 3.17
N SER A 147 -3.01 10.04 3.84
CA SER A 147 -3.51 9.95 5.23
C SER A 147 -4.24 11.21 5.70
N VAL A 148 -5.34 11.09 6.46
CA VAL A 148 -5.91 12.25 7.18
C VAL A 148 -5.14 12.48 8.47
N HIS A 149 -4.16 13.38 8.39
CA HIS A 149 -3.49 13.97 9.55
C HIS A 149 -4.31 15.19 10.03
N LEU A 150 -4.51 15.30 11.34
CA LEU A 150 -5.26 16.38 11.98
C LEU A 150 -4.38 17.01 13.06
N MET A 151 -4.07 18.30 12.94
CA MET A 151 -3.19 19.04 13.86
C MET A 151 -3.93 20.10 14.67
N ASN A 152 -3.62 20.24 15.97
CA ASN A 152 -4.24 21.24 16.84
C ASN A 152 -3.20 22.17 17.50
N PHE A 153 -3.29 23.46 17.18
CA PHE A 153 -2.40 24.52 17.67
C PHE A 153 -3.04 25.41 18.75
N ILE A 154 -4.27 25.12 19.20
CA ILE A 154 -4.88 25.75 20.39
C ILE A 154 -3.94 25.74 21.61
N PRO A 155 -3.12 24.70 21.87
CA PRO A 155 -2.17 24.76 22.97
C PRO A 155 -1.15 25.90 22.82
N THR A 156 -0.63 26.18 21.62
CA THR A 156 0.25 27.34 21.38
C THR A 156 -0.50 28.66 21.56
N VAL A 157 -1.75 28.76 21.07
CA VAL A 157 -2.60 29.96 21.22
C VAL A 157 -2.76 30.34 22.69
N LEU A 158 -3.14 29.37 23.54
CA LEU A 158 -3.39 29.60 24.97
C LEU A 158 -2.11 29.82 25.80
N GLN A 159 -0.95 29.43 25.28
CA GLN A 159 0.36 29.65 25.92
C GLN A 159 1.07 30.94 25.44
N THR A 160 0.51 31.68 24.47
CA THR A 160 1.10 32.91 23.94
C THR A 160 0.71 34.11 24.80
N GLU A 161 1.67 34.70 25.53
CA GLU A 161 1.44 35.83 26.46
C GLU A 161 0.75 37.03 25.79
N ALA A 162 1.11 37.35 24.53
CA ALA A 162 0.51 38.43 23.76
C ALA A 162 -0.99 38.22 23.46
N LEU A 163 -1.47 36.96 23.47
CA LEU A 163 -2.87 36.60 23.21
C LEU A 163 -3.71 36.45 24.49
N ALA A 164 -3.06 36.15 25.63
CA ALA A 164 -3.70 35.97 26.93
C ALA A 164 -4.81 36.99 27.30
N PRO A 165 -4.66 38.33 27.11
CA PRO A 165 -5.71 39.27 27.54
C PRO A 165 -7.01 39.15 26.74
N TYR A 166 -6.98 38.65 25.50
CA TYR A 166 -8.19 38.45 24.71
C TYR A 166 -8.96 37.20 25.16
N PHE A 167 -8.28 36.21 25.76
CA PHE A 167 -8.90 35.03 26.39
C PHE A 167 -9.36 35.28 27.84
N GLU A 168 -9.23 36.50 28.37
CA GLU A 168 -9.98 36.93 29.55
C GLU A 168 -11.48 37.16 29.23
N THR A 169 -11.83 37.38 27.96
CA THR A 169 -13.23 37.57 27.50
C THR A 169 -13.70 36.44 26.57
N LEU A 170 -12.83 35.96 25.68
CA LEU A 170 -13.12 34.88 24.72
C LEU A 170 -12.97 33.48 25.33
N ASP A 171 -13.94 32.61 25.08
CA ASP A 171 -13.83 31.16 25.24
C ASP A 171 -13.36 30.58 23.89
N TRP A 172 -12.17 29.95 23.90
CA TRP A 172 -11.53 29.46 22.67
C TRP A 172 -12.35 28.40 21.92
N TYR A 173 -13.22 27.67 22.60
CA TYR A 173 -14.07 26.64 22.01
C TYR A 173 -15.43 27.22 21.61
N ALA A 174 -16.08 27.95 22.53
CA ALA A 174 -17.45 28.41 22.35
C ALA A 174 -17.54 29.58 21.36
N ASP A 175 -16.70 30.61 21.50
CA ASP A 175 -16.76 31.86 20.72
C ASP A 175 -16.00 31.76 19.37
N SER A 176 -15.50 30.57 19.00
CA SER A 176 -14.82 30.36 17.73
C SER A 176 -15.80 30.35 16.55
N THR A 177 -15.50 31.19 15.54
CA THR A 177 -16.34 31.49 14.37
C THR A 177 -15.92 30.75 13.09
N ARG A 178 -14.91 29.87 13.18
CA ARG A 178 -14.40 29.09 12.04
C ARG A 178 -15.45 28.13 11.47
N GLU A 179 -15.54 28.06 10.14
CA GLU A 179 -16.40 27.12 9.41
C GLU A 179 -15.83 25.69 9.41
N LEU A 180 -16.70 24.68 9.33
CA LEU A 180 -16.40 23.28 9.63
C LEU A 180 -16.78 22.30 8.50
N VAL A 181 -16.42 22.67 7.27
CA VAL A 181 -16.52 21.81 6.07
C VAL A 181 -15.74 20.49 6.22
N ILE A 182 -16.19 19.43 5.53
CA ILE A 182 -15.66 18.05 5.67
C ILE A 182 -14.66 17.72 4.55
N GLU A 183 -13.66 18.58 4.42
CA GLU A 183 -12.56 18.55 3.45
C GLU A 183 -11.25 19.02 4.12
N PRO A 184 -10.08 18.89 3.50
CA PRO A 184 -8.83 19.45 4.03
C PRO A 184 -8.96 20.94 4.37
N ASP A 185 -8.42 21.36 5.52
CA ASP A 185 -8.35 22.79 5.87
C ASP A 185 -7.12 23.45 5.23
N GLY A 186 -7.18 24.78 5.13
CA GLY A 186 -6.02 25.63 4.82
C GLY A 186 -6.26 26.57 3.65
N ARG A 187 -5.43 27.62 3.57
CA ARG A 187 -5.31 28.50 2.40
C ARG A 187 -3.88 28.52 1.90
N GLU A 188 -3.69 28.34 0.61
CA GLU A 188 -2.39 28.32 -0.03
C GLU A 188 -1.97 29.75 -0.45
N HIS A 189 -0.75 30.16 -0.13
CA HIS A 189 -0.19 31.46 -0.55
C HIS A 189 1.35 31.38 -0.60
N GLN A 190 1.97 31.83 -1.70
CA GLN A 190 3.44 31.75 -1.92
C GLN A 190 4.03 30.32 -1.73
N GLY A 191 3.21 29.29 -1.95
CA GLY A 191 3.57 27.87 -1.74
C GLY A 191 3.48 27.39 -0.28
N PHE A 192 3.14 28.26 0.67
CA PHE A 192 2.85 27.90 2.06
C PHE A 192 1.36 27.62 2.25
N ASP A 193 1.03 26.62 3.08
CA ASP A 193 -0.33 26.39 3.56
C ASP A 193 -0.52 27.04 4.95
N TYR A 194 -1.57 27.85 5.09
CA TYR A 194 -1.90 28.53 6.34
C TYR A 194 -3.22 28.05 6.94
N PHE A 195 -3.22 27.79 8.24
CA PHE A 195 -4.37 27.43 9.04
C PHE A 195 -4.81 28.61 9.93
N ASP A 196 -6.00 29.14 9.68
CA ASP A 196 -6.53 30.30 10.41
C ASP A 196 -7.54 29.88 11.50
N TYR A 197 -7.31 30.33 12.73
CA TYR A 197 -8.35 30.38 13.77
C TYR A 197 -9.01 31.77 13.80
N SER A 198 -10.30 31.80 14.12
CA SER A 198 -11.07 33.03 14.34
C SER A 198 -12.03 32.89 15.53
N TRP A 199 -12.20 33.99 16.28
CA TRP A 199 -13.09 34.13 17.42
C TRP A 199 -13.76 35.51 17.41
N SER A 200 -14.98 35.61 17.93
CA SER A 200 -15.68 36.90 18.11
C SER A 200 -16.72 36.86 19.22
N LYS A 201 -16.73 37.89 20.08
CA LYS A 201 -17.66 38.03 21.21
C LYS A 201 -17.85 39.51 21.55
N GLY A 202 -19.03 40.06 21.27
CA GLY A 202 -19.27 41.50 21.40
C GLY A 202 -18.32 42.29 20.50
N ASP A 203 -17.64 43.28 21.06
CA ASP A 203 -16.66 44.11 20.35
C ASP A 203 -15.25 43.49 20.28
N THR A 204 -15.03 42.32 20.89
CA THR A 204 -13.73 41.61 20.82
C THR A 204 -13.74 40.59 19.68
N SER A 205 -12.86 40.79 18.70
CA SER A 205 -12.50 39.80 17.69
C SER A 205 -11.02 39.41 17.80
N LEU A 206 -10.68 38.18 17.42
CA LEU A 206 -9.31 37.70 17.34
C LEU A 206 -9.17 36.74 16.16
N ARG A 207 -8.09 36.87 15.39
CA ARG A 207 -7.69 35.90 14.36
C ARG A 207 -6.20 35.61 14.49
N VAL A 208 -5.85 34.33 14.33
CA VAL A 208 -4.48 33.85 14.50
C VAL A 208 -4.20 32.83 13.39
N SER A 209 -3.05 32.95 12.73
CA SER A 209 -2.67 32.08 11.60
C SER A 209 -1.43 31.27 11.92
N PHE A 210 -1.47 29.97 11.62
CA PHE A 210 -0.36 29.04 11.73
C PHE A 210 0.08 28.58 10.34
N GLU A 211 1.38 28.53 10.07
CA GLU A 211 1.92 27.93 8.85
C GLU A 211 2.15 26.42 9.05
N LYS A 212 1.78 25.63 8.05
CA LYS A 212 1.69 24.16 8.11
C LYS A 212 3.01 23.49 8.46
N THR A 213 4.11 23.84 7.79
CA THR A 213 5.35 23.05 7.78
C THR A 213 6.32 23.41 8.89
N GLY A 214 6.33 24.68 9.33
CA GLY A 214 7.00 25.15 10.54
C GLY A 214 6.22 24.87 11.82
N ARG A 215 5.00 24.32 11.69
CA ARG A 215 4.08 23.89 12.76
C ARG A 215 3.84 25.00 13.79
N GLY A 216 3.73 26.26 13.35
CA GLY A 216 3.87 27.43 14.23
C GLY A 216 3.24 28.73 13.72
N LEU A 217 3.24 29.73 14.59
CA LEU A 217 2.53 31.00 14.44
C LEU A 217 3.16 31.88 13.33
N ALA A 218 2.35 32.32 12.37
CA ALA A 218 2.78 33.18 11.26
C ALA A 218 2.10 34.56 11.26
N ALA A 219 0.88 34.69 11.81
CA ALA A 219 0.18 35.98 11.92
C ALA A 219 -0.72 36.09 13.17
N ILE A 220 -0.86 37.31 13.69
CA ILE A 220 -1.85 37.70 14.70
C ILE A 220 -2.63 38.92 14.18
N GLU A 221 -3.96 38.88 14.25
CA GLU A 221 -4.83 40.03 14.05
C GLU A 221 -5.75 40.23 15.28
N THR A 222 -5.69 41.41 15.87
CA THR A 222 -6.46 41.84 17.06
C THR A 222 -7.17 43.18 16.77
N PRO A 223 -8.01 43.70 17.70
CA PRO A 223 -8.57 45.05 17.58
C PRO A 223 -7.49 46.15 17.74
N ASP A 224 -6.36 45.83 18.36
CA ASP A 224 -5.29 46.78 18.69
C ASP A 224 -4.16 46.81 17.65
N TYR A 225 -3.90 45.69 16.97
CA TYR A 225 -2.80 45.53 16.02
C TYR A 225 -2.99 44.33 15.08
N GLU A 226 -2.28 44.35 13.95
CA GLU A 226 -2.09 43.23 13.05
C GLU A 226 -0.60 43.04 12.75
N ILE A 227 -0.12 41.80 12.80
CA ILE A 227 1.27 41.41 12.52
C ILE A 227 1.24 40.14 11.67
N HIS A 228 1.97 40.12 10.56
CA HIS A 228 2.21 38.89 9.80
C HIS A 228 3.64 38.81 9.22
N THR A 229 4.12 37.57 9.07
CA THR A 229 5.41 37.24 8.44
C THR A 229 5.18 36.86 6.98
N GLU A 230 6.05 37.32 6.07
CA GLU A 230 6.00 37.06 4.63
C GLU A 230 7.38 36.68 4.09
N VAL A 231 7.44 35.69 3.19
CA VAL A 231 8.62 35.24 2.45
C VAL A 231 8.16 34.86 1.04
N ASP A 232 8.93 35.22 0.01
CA ASP A 232 8.47 35.14 -1.39
C ASP A 232 8.17 33.71 -1.89
N GLU A 233 8.87 32.69 -1.38
CA GLU A 233 8.65 31.26 -1.72
C GLU A 233 8.89 30.33 -0.52
N HIS A 234 8.12 29.22 -0.47
CA HIS A 234 8.31 28.11 0.48
C HIS A 234 9.47 27.15 0.12
N ASN A 235 9.69 26.89 -1.17
CA ASN A 235 10.58 25.84 -1.68
C ASN A 235 11.94 26.42 -2.12
N LEU A 236 12.79 26.73 -1.15
CA LEU A 236 14.03 27.50 -1.37
C LEU A 236 15.26 26.62 -1.59
N VAL A 237 16.11 27.01 -2.54
CA VAL A 237 17.37 26.29 -2.85
C VAL A 237 18.47 26.73 -1.88
N PHE A 238 19.15 25.77 -1.25
CA PHE A 238 20.20 26.08 -0.28
C PHE A 238 21.48 26.66 -0.92
N GLY A 239 22.36 27.22 -0.09
CA GLY A 239 23.55 27.98 -0.52
C GLY A 239 23.25 29.44 -0.89
N SER A 240 21.99 29.88 -0.71
CA SER A 240 21.51 31.22 -1.05
C SER A 240 20.97 31.96 0.19
N SER A 241 20.89 33.29 0.09
CA SER A 241 20.27 34.15 1.10
C SER A 241 18.96 34.74 0.57
N TYR A 242 17.96 34.83 1.44
CA TYR A 242 16.58 35.17 1.08
C TYR A 242 16.00 36.25 2.00
N PRO A 243 15.12 37.12 1.49
CA PRO A 243 14.44 38.13 2.31
C PRO A 243 13.34 37.51 3.18
N VAL A 244 13.07 38.15 4.32
CA VAL A 244 11.85 37.97 5.11
C VAL A 244 11.30 39.34 5.47
N ARG A 245 9.98 39.52 5.33
CA ARG A 245 9.29 40.78 5.62
C ARG A 245 8.32 40.56 6.77
N TYR A 246 8.36 41.45 7.76
CA TYR A 246 7.37 41.49 8.84
C TYR A 246 6.51 42.73 8.69
N HIS A 247 5.23 42.55 8.39
CA HIS A 247 4.27 43.63 8.25
C HIS A 247 3.55 43.86 9.57
N ILE A 248 3.46 45.13 9.98
CA ILE A 248 2.95 45.55 11.29
C ILE A 248 2.01 46.73 11.09
N GLN A 249 0.76 46.60 11.53
CA GLN A 249 -0.21 47.70 11.60
C GLN A 249 -0.65 47.92 13.05
N ASN A 250 -0.63 49.17 13.50
CA ASN A 250 -1.22 49.57 14.78
C ASN A 250 -2.65 50.07 14.57
N LYS A 251 -3.64 49.30 15.04
CA LYS A 251 -5.07 49.60 14.97
C LYS A 251 -5.57 50.38 16.21
N SER A 252 -4.76 50.42 17.28
CA SER A 252 -5.08 51.07 18.56
C SER A 252 -4.89 52.60 18.56
N ALA A 253 -5.39 53.24 19.62
CA ALA A 253 -5.21 54.68 19.87
C ALA A 253 -3.90 55.04 20.62
N ALA A 254 -3.04 54.06 20.92
CA ALA A 254 -1.77 54.23 21.62
C ALA A 254 -0.58 53.84 20.73
N ALA A 255 0.64 54.24 21.06
CA ALA A 255 1.83 53.76 20.34
C ALA A 255 2.13 52.29 20.72
N LEU A 256 2.46 51.48 19.72
CA LEU A 256 2.72 50.05 19.84
C LEU A 256 4.24 49.80 19.87
N ALA A 257 4.76 49.38 21.03
CA ALA A 257 6.17 49.07 21.20
C ALA A 257 6.46 47.62 20.82
N ILE A 258 7.43 47.41 19.93
CA ILE A 258 7.78 46.09 19.38
C ILE A 258 9.30 45.89 19.43
N GLU A 259 9.72 44.70 19.88
CA GLU A 259 11.09 44.21 19.77
C GLU A 259 11.05 42.84 19.07
N ILE A 260 11.93 42.65 18.08
CA ILE A 260 12.03 41.43 17.26
C ILE A 260 13.46 40.91 17.35
N SER A 261 13.62 39.65 17.74
CA SER A 261 14.90 38.92 17.72
C SER A 261 14.77 37.64 16.91
N GLY A 262 15.47 37.57 15.78
CA GLY A 262 15.62 36.37 14.96
C GLY A 262 16.49 35.31 15.63
N GLN A 263 16.29 34.05 15.26
CA GLN A 263 16.98 32.90 15.83
C GLN A 263 17.32 31.89 14.72
N ASP A 264 18.52 31.31 14.81
CA ASP A 264 18.96 30.21 13.94
C ASP A 264 18.20 28.92 14.28
N ASP A 265 17.76 28.18 13.26
CA ASP A 265 17.04 26.89 13.39
C ASP A 265 17.55 25.93 12.31
N LYS A 266 18.02 24.74 12.72
CA LYS A 266 18.56 23.69 11.83
C LYS A 266 19.63 24.24 10.86
N ASN A 267 19.33 24.37 9.56
CA ASN A 267 20.23 24.91 8.53
C ASN A 267 19.96 26.38 8.17
N ILE A 268 19.06 27.09 8.87
CA ILE A 268 18.79 28.52 8.67
C ILE A 268 19.67 29.35 9.61
N ARG A 269 20.25 30.44 9.07
CA ARG A 269 20.99 31.48 9.82
C ARG A 269 20.24 32.80 9.71
N PHE A 270 19.80 33.37 10.83
CA PHE A 270 18.88 34.52 10.84
C PHE A 270 19.15 35.51 11.99
N ALA A 271 20.23 36.28 11.84
CA ALA A 271 20.68 37.28 12.82
C ALA A 271 19.96 38.64 12.70
N LEU A 272 18.62 38.66 12.84
CA LEU A 272 17.85 39.91 12.97
C LEU A 272 17.73 40.36 14.43
N HIS A 273 17.94 41.64 14.72
CA HIS A 273 17.55 42.27 15.98
C HIS A 273 17.11 43.72 15.73
N THR A 274 15.89 44.08 16.11
CA THR A 274 15.34 45.43 15.86
C THR A 274 14.24 45.80 16.86
N VAL A 275 14.14 47.10 17.16
CA VAL A 275 13.16 47.69 18.10
C VAL A 275 12.43 48.82 17.37
N GLN A 276 11.10 48.81 17.43
CA GLN A 276 10.20 49.70 16.71
C GLN A 276 9.14 50.31 17.65
N THR A 277 8.56 51.44 17.26
CA THR A 277 7.47 52.10 18.00
C THR A 277 6.46 52.67 17.01
N VAL A 278 5.47 51.85 16.66
CA VAL A 278 4.49 52.13 15.61
C VAL A 278 3.40 53.05 16.14
N GLN A 279 3.17 54.19 15.49
CA GLN A 279 2.23 55.22 15.92
C GLN A 279 0.76 54.79 15.69
N PRO A 280 -0.23 55.40 16.37
CA PRO A 280 -1.65 55.09 16.16
C PRO A 280 -2.07 55.21 14.69
N GLY A 281 -2.60 54.12 14.11
CA GLY A 281 -3.02 54.05 12.70
C GLY A 281 -1.87 53.89 11.69
N GLU A 282 -0.61 53.78 12.12
CA GLU A 282 0.54 53.58 11.25
C GLU A 282 0.67 52.10 10.83
N MET A 283 1.23 51.89 9.64
CA MET A 283 1.62 50.58 9.11
C MET A 283 3.08 50.66 8.66
N ILE A 284 3.91 49.70 9.08
CA ILE A 284 5.31 49.57 8.68
C ILE A 284 5.61 48.15 8.22
N THR A 285 6.65 48.02 7.40
CA THR A 285 7.31 46.75 7.07
C THR A 285 8.71 46.76 7.68
N VAL A 286 9.14 45.63 8.24
CA VAL A 286 10.48 45.40 8.76
C VAL A 286 11.13 44.30 7.93
N ASP A 287 12.14 44.66 7.14
CA ASP A 287 12.91 43.74 6.33
C ASP A 287 14.01 43.04 7.14
N GLY A 288 14.19 41.75 6.88
CA GLY A 288 15.32 40.94 7.32
C GLY A 288 15.84 40.04 6.19
N VAL A 289 16.99 39.42 6.41
CA VAL A 289 17.59 38.45 5.48
C VAL A 289 18.06 37.24 6.27
N PHE A 290 17.77 36.04 5.79
CA PHE A 290 18.30 34.78 6.31
C PHE A 290 19.17 34.08 5.26
N HIS A 291 20.11 33.26 5.71
CA HIS A 291 20.88 32.36 4.84
C HIS A 291 20.43 30.91 5.07
N LEU A 292 20.44 30.10 4.01
CA LEU A 292 20.03 28.70 4.03
C LEU A 292 21.25 27.81 3.75
N ASP A 293 21.89 27.31 4.80
CA ASP A 293 23.05 26.42 4.69
C ASP A 293 22.69 25.12 3.93
N PRO A 294 23.65 24.48 3.24
CA PRO A 294 23.45 23.17 2.61
C PRO A 294 22.94 22.07 3.55
N VAL A 295 22.14 21.15 3.00
CA VAL A 295 21.72 19.91 3.66
C VAL A 295 22.27 18.68 2.94
N THR A 296 22.47 17.59 3.69
CA THR A 296 22.96 16.30 3.18
C THR A 296 21.85 15.35 2.74
N GLU A 297 20.62 15.58 3.21
CA GLU A 297 19.45 14.71 3.00
C GLU A 297 18.21 15.55 2.61
N GLU A 298 17.19 14.93 2.03
CA GLU A 298 15.95 15.62 1.65
C GLU A 298 15.01 15.80 2.86
N GLN A 299 14.38 16.97 2.95
CA GLN A 299 13.43 17.27 4.03
C GLN A 299 12.20 16.36 3.97
N ASP A 300 11.97 15.61 5.04
CA ASP A 300 10.78 14.79 5.24
C ASP A 300 9.53 15.69 5.35
N LYS A 301 8.61 15.53 4.38
CA LYS A 301 7.34 16.28 4.28
C LYS A 301 6.42 16.10 5.51
N ASN A 302 6.64 15.08 6.34
CA ASN A 302 5.81 14.79 7.52
C ASN A 302 6.33 15.49 8.79
N LYS A 303 7.61 15.85 8.81
CA LYS A 303 8.30 16.46 9.96
C LYS A 303 8.25 17.98 9.92
N THR A 304 8.49 18.61 11.07
CA THR A 304 8.67 20.05 11.21
C THR A 304 9.89 20.49 10.40
N HIS A 305 9.66 21.35 9.42
CA HIS A 305 10.71 21.92 8.58
C HIS A 305 11.68 22.81 9.38
N PRO A 306 12.85 23.18 8.82
CA PRO A 306 13.62 24.34 9.27
C PRO A 306 12.76 25.60 9.26
N VAL A 307 12.79 26.39 10.33
CA VAL A 307 11.96 27.59 10.44
C VAL A 307 12.75 28.89 10.42
N ILE A 308 12.19 29.91 9.80
CA ILE A 308 12.54 31.29 10.13
C ILE A 308 11.89 31.58 11.48
N SER A 309 12.71 31.57 12.53
CA SER A 309 12.26 31.74 13.91
C SER A 309 12.49 33.17 14.38
N SER A 310 11.48 33.77 15.01
CA SER A 310 11.65 35.06 15.70
C SER A 310 10.87 35.11 17.01
N THR A 311 11.53 35.62 18.06
CA THR A 311 10.89 35.96 19.33
C THR A 311 10.54 37.44 19.34
N TRP A 312 9.32 37.75 19.77
CA TRP A 312 8.74 39.08 19.76
C TRP A 312 8.36 39.51 21.18
N LEU A 313 8.53 40.80 21.49
CA LEU A 313 7.88 41.46 22.63
C LEU A 313 6.94 42.54 22.10
N ILE A 314 5.64 42.32 22.25
CA ILE A 314 4.56 43.22 21.81
C ILE A 314 4.01 43.92 23.05
N ASN A 315 4.29 45.22 23.21
CA ASN A 315 4.06 45.97 24.45
C ASN A 315 4.61 45.25 25.71
N GLY A 316 5.74 44.54 25.55
CA GLY A 316 6.39 43.76 26.61
C GLY A 316 5.82 42.36 26.87
N LYS A 317 4.78 41.92 26.14
CA LYS A 317 4.27 40.54 26.19
C LYS A 317 4.90 39.67 25.10
N LYS A 318 5.27 38.43 25.42
CA LYS A 318 5.96 37.55 24.48
C LYS A 318 5.03 36.95 23.42
N ALA A 319 5.53 36.89 22.19
CA ALA A 319 5.08 36.00 21.13
C ALA A 319 6.29 35.33 20.46
N HIS A 320 6.07 34.24 19.72
CA HIS A 320 7.12 33.54 18.99
C HIS A 320 6.57 33.10 17.63
N PHE A 321 7.12 33.66 16.56
CA PHE A 321 6.71 33.41 15.18
C PHE A 321 7.66 32.40 14.52
N ARG A 322 7.08 31.51 13.72
CA ARG A 322 7.77 30.41 13.01
C ARG A 322 7.14 30.25 11.63
N LEU A 323 7.95 30.36 10.59
CA LEU A 323 7.56 30.06 9.20
C LEU A 323 8.47 28.96 8.65
N GLY A 324 7.93 27.80 8.27
CA GLY A 324 8.71 26.67 7.77
C GLY A 324 9.16 26.85 6.34
N ILE A 325 10.43 26.56 6.05
CA ILE A 325 11.02 26.58 4.71
C ILE A 325 11.32 25.14 4.28
N HIS A 326 11.02 24.77 3.05
CA HIS A 326 11.38 23.47 2.47
C HIS A 326 12.72 23.61 1.73
N PRO A 327 13.86 23.17 2.31
CA PRO A 327 15.15 23.29 1.64
C PRO A 327 15.21 22.33 0.45
N LYS A 328 15.61 22.85 -0.71
CA LYS A 328 15.83 22.08 -1.93
C LYS A 328 17.32 22.02 -2.25
N PHE A 329 17.77 20.86 -2.69
CA PHE A 329 19.03 20.76 -3.43
C PHE A 329 18.87 21.45 -4.79
N PRO A 330 19.90 22.10 -5.35
CA PRO A 330 19.83 22.71 -6.68
C PRO A 330 19.31 21.73 -7.74
N ALA A 331 19.72 20.45 -7.67
CA ALA A 331 18.98 19.36 -8.28
C ALA A 331 18.74 18.18 -7.32
N LYS A 332 17.62 17.49 -7.54
CA LYS A 332 17.42 16.12 -7.10
C LYS A 332 17.95 15.19 -8.18
N ILE A 333 18.85 14.28 -7.80
CA ILE A 333 19.41 13.25 -8.68
C ILE A 333 19.09 11.89 -8.07
N THR A 334 18.54 10.98 -8.87
CA THR A 334 18.25 9.60 -8.46
C THR A 334 18.73 8.61 -9.52
N SER A 335 19.41 7.55 -9.09
CA SER A 335 19.97 6.50 -9.94
C SER A 335 18.96 5.39 -10.19
N VAL A 336 18.64 5.14 -11.46
CA VAL A 336 17.71 4.08 -11.90
C VAL A 336 18.43 3.12 -12.82
N LEU A 337 18.48 1.83 -12.43
CA LEU A 337 18.95 0.76 -13.28
C LEU A 337 17.73 0.13 -13.98
N PRO A 338 17.54 0.29 -15.31
CA PRO A 338 16.33 -0.17 -16.00
C PRO A 338 16.32 -1.68 -16.29
N VAL A 339 17.45 -2.37 -16.17
CA VAL A 339 17.59 -3.82 -16.40
C VAL A 339 17.72 -4.57 -15.07
N LYS A 340 16.99 -5.68 -14.92
CA LYS A 340 17.07 -6.56 -13.72
C LYS A 340 18.25 -7.53 -13.75
N GLU A 341 18.93 -7.66 -14.90
CA GLU A 341 20.11 -8.51 -15.08
C GLU A 341 21.28 -7.69 -15.64
N LEU A 342 22.50 -7.98 -15.16
CA LEU A 342 23.75 -7.40 -15.63
C LEU A 342 24.77 -8.51 -15.92
N TYR A 343 25.69 -8.27 -16.86
CA TYR A 343 26.66 -9.24 -17.34
C TYR A 343 28.05 -8.59 -17.54
N PRO A 344 29.13 -9.08 -16.89
CA PRO A 344 30.48 -8.56 -17.09
C PRO A 344 30.92 -8.60 -18.55
N GLY A 345 31.63 -7.56 -18.98
CA GLY A 345 32.04 -7.35 -20.38
C GLY A 345 30.91 -6.99 -21.35
N VAL A 346 29.65 -6.94 -20.91
CA VAL A 346 28.51 -6.45 -21.72
C VAL A 346 28.21 -5.00 -21.34
N PRO A 347 28.12 -4.07 -22.31
CA PRO A 347 27.71 -2.70 -22.03
C PRO A 347 26.29 -2.62 -21.47
N ALA A 348 26.12 -1.81 -20.43
CA ALA A 348 24.85 -1.53 -19.76
C ALA A 348 24.68 0.00 -19.57
N GLU A 349 23.50 0.42 -19.13
CA GLU A 349 23.13 1.82 -18.98
C GLU A 349 22.56 2.07 -17.58
N LEU A 350 23.07 3.09 -16.90
CA LEU A 350 22.48 3.66 -15.69
C LEU A 350 21.77 4.96 -16.08
N LEU A 351 20.52 5.14 -15.64
CA LEU A 351 19.77 6.36 -15.89
C LEU A 351 19.83 7.25 -14.65
N LEU A 352 20.36 8.47 -14.80
CA LEU A 352 20.31 9.50 -13.77
C LEU A 352 19.09 10.39 -14.03
N ASN A 353 18.01 10.13 -13.29
CA ASN A 353 16.86 11.02 -13.20
C ASN A 353 17.29 12.32 -12.49
N VAL A 354 17.10 13.47 -13.13
CA VAL A 354 17.43 14.79 -12.60
C VAL A 354 16.21 15.70 -12.59
N GLU A 355 15.93 16.33 -11.45
CA GLU A 355 14.91 17.36 -11.28
C GLU A 355 15.60 18.66 -10.80
N ASN A 356 15.53 19.72 -11.60
CA ASN A 356 16.09 21.04 -11.28
C ASN A 356 15.13 21.81 -10.36
N ASN A 357 15.57 22.25 -9.19
CA ASN A 357 14.76 23.07 -8.28
C ASN A 357 14.98 24.59 -8.44
N VAL A 358 16.01 24.99 -9.20
CA VAL A 358 16.33 26.40 -9.45
C VAL A 358 15.32 27.00 -10.43
N ASP A 359 14.93 28.27 -10.19
CA ASP A 359 14.04 29.03 -11.08
C ASP A 359 14.77 29.65 -12.29
N ALA A 360 15.68 28.87 -12.87
CA ALA A 360 16.41 29.23 -14.08
C ALA A 360 16.82 27.95 -14.83
N GLU A 361 16.93 28.05 -16.16
CA GLU A 361 17.64 27.03 -16.93
C GLU A 361 19.04 26.87 -16.34
N THR A 362 19.40 25.64 -15.97
CA THR A 362 20.60 25.37 -15.17
C THR A 362 21.40 24.26 -15.83
N GLU A 363 22.69 24.54 -16.06
CA GLU A 363 23.64 23.53 -16.47
C GLU A 363 24.20 22.84 -15.23
N PHE A 364 24.17 21.50 -15.22
CA PHE A 364 24.76 20.69 -14.17
C PHE A 364 26.03 20.02 -14.70
N ASN A 365 27.11 20.17 -13.94
CA ASN A 365 28.41 19.56 -14.21
C ASN A 365 28.79 18.66 -13.02
N LEU A 366 29.17 17.40 -13.28
CA LEU A 366 29.64 16.46 -12.27
C LEU A 366 30.67 15.47 -12.87
N GLU A 367 31.61 14.99 -12.05
CA GLU A 367 32.52 13.90 -12.42
C GLU A 367 32.25 12.67 -11.55
N LEU A 368 31.82 11.56 -12.17
CA LEU A 368 31.61 10.28 -11.52
C LEU A 368 32.96 9.71 -11.05
N PRO A 369 33.16 9.39 -9.75
CA PRO A 369 34.32 8.63 -9.29
C PRO A 369 34.55 7.34 -10.10
N ALA A 370 35.82 6.99 -10.31
CA ALA A 370 36.19 5.70 -10.86
C ALA A 370 36.12 4.63 -9.75
N ASP A 371 35.76 3.41 -10.11
CA ASP A 371 35.67 2.27 -9.20
C ASP A 371 36.39 1.06 -9.82
N GLU A 372 36.86 0.09 -9.03
CA GLU A 372 37.68 -1.01 -9.56
C GLU A 372 36.86 -2.07 -10.32
N PHE A 373 35.54 -2.12 -10.10
CA PHE A 373 34.68 -3.15 -10.68
C PHE A 373 33.95 -2.76 -11.98
N LEU A 374 34.03 -1.50 -12.41
CA LEU A 374 33.36 -1.00 -13.63
C LEU A 374 34.16 0.07 -14.36
N ASP A 375 34.00 0.14 -15.68
CA ASP A 375 34.38 1.29 -16.50
C ASP A 375 33.15 2.14 -16.85
N TRP A 376 33.18 3.42 -16.51
CA TRP A 376 32.27 4.42 -17.08
C TRP A 376 32.72 4.78 -18.49
N THR A 377 31.80 4.79 -19.47
CA THR A 377 32.12 5.19 -20.86
C THR A 377 32.49 6.67 -20.95
N GLU A 378 31.80 7.51 -20.17
CA GLU A 378 32.15 8.90 -19.95
C GLU A 378 31.98 9.23 -18.46
N ARG A 379 33.04 9.73 -17.81
CA ARG A 379 33.03 10.08 -16.38
C ARG A 379 32.55 11.49 -16.07
N ARG A 380 32.57 12.40 -17.06
CA ARG A 380 32.21 13.82 -16.88
C ARG A 380 30.87 14.09 -17.56
N LEU A 381 29.84 14.28 -16.76
CA LEU A 381 28.51 14.57 -17.29
C LEU A 381 28.27 16.08 -17.24
N ARG A 382 27.84 16.63 -18.38
CA ARG A 382 27.42 18.03 -18.53
C ARG A 382 26.10 18.04 -19.29
N PHE A 383 25.05 18.55 -18.65
CA PHE A 383 23.71 18.59 -19.24
C PHE A 383 22.93 19.78 -18.69
N THR A 384 22.01 20.31 -19.50
CA THR A 384 21.19 21.47 -19.16
C THR A 384 19.76 21.03 -18.89
N VAL A 385 19.16 21.55 -17.82
CA VAL A 385 17.76 21.28 -17.45
C VAL A 385 17.01 22.61 -17.36
N PRO A 386 15.81 22.73 -17.95
CA PRO A 386 14.99 23.94 -17.84
C PRO A 386 14.68 24.36 -16.40
N ALA A 387 14.28 25.62 -16.20
CA ALA A 387 13.81 26.13 -14.91
C ALA A 387 12.68 25.24 -14.34
N LYS A 388 12.80 24.81 -13.08
CA LYS A 388 11.89 23.84 -12.43
C LYS A 388 11.64 22.55 -13.24
N GLY A 389 12.53 22.22 -14.18
CA GLY A 389 12.39 21.15 -15.17
C GLY A 389 12.99 19.81 -14.72
N LYS A 390 12.84 18.78 -15.56
CA LYS A 390 13.25 17.41 -15.25
C LYS A 390 13.70 16.65 -16.51
N CYS A 391 14.68 15.76 -16.37
CA CYS A 391 15.20 14.91 -17.45
C CYS A 391 15.78 13.58 -16.92
N SER A 392 16.02 12.62 -17.82
CA SER A 392 16.66 11.33 -17.52
C SER A 392 17.95 11.21 -18.35
N VAL A 393 19.11 11.28 -17.72
CA VAL A 393 20.43 11.30 -18.38
C VAL A 393 20.99 9.86 -18.44
N PRO A 394 21.22 9.28 -19.64
CA PRO A 394 21.84 7.97 -19.76
C PRO A 394 23.35 8.02 -19.52
N VAL A 395 23.85 7.05 -18.76
CA VAL A 395 25.26 6.88 -18.39
C VAL A 395 25.69 5.45 -18.73
N PRO A 396 26.31 5.23 -19.91
CA PRO A 396 26.75 3.91 -20.34
C PRO A 396 27.98 3.43 -19.54
N PHE A 397 27.96 2.19 -19.07
CA PHE A 397 29.05 1.57 -18.32
C PHE A 397 29.30 0.12 -18.78
N THR A 398 30.41 -0.48 -18.36
CA THR A 398 30.68 -1.91 -18.53
C THR A 398 31.27 -2.46 -17.23
N LEU A 399 30.75 -3.59 -16.76
CA LEU A 399 31.27 -4.26 -15.56
C LEU A 399 32.50 -5.11 -15.88
N HIS A 400 33.54 -5.00 -15.05
CA HIS A 400 34.63 -5.99 -14.95
C HIS A 400 34.24 -7.14 -14.01
N THR A 401 33.50 -6.82 -12.95
CA THR A 401 32.88 -7.76 -12.00
C THR A 401 31.64 -7.10 -11.38
N TYR A 402 30.83 -7.86 -10.66
CA TYR A 402 29.71 -7.32 -9.88
C TYR A 402 30.18 -6.59 -8.61
N GLY A 403 29.37 -5.64 -8.12
CA GLY A 403 29.74 -4.77 -6.99
C GLY A 403 28.58 -3.88 -6.48
N ILE A 404 28.93 -2.92 -5.62
CA ILE A 404 28.04 -1.83 -5.17
C ILE A 404 28.78 -0.51 -5.46
N TYR A 405 28.19 0.34 -6.29
CA TYR A 405 28.70 1.68 -6.53
C TYR A 405 28.02 2.61 -5.52
N ALA A 406 28.75 2.99 -4.47
CA ALA A 406 28.26 3.89 -3.41
C ALA A 406 29.29 5.00 -3.19
N GLN A 407 29.06 6.16 -3.81
CA GLN A 407 30.05 7.24 -3.91
C GLN A 407 29.38 8.59 -3.66
N ASP A 408 30.03 9.45 -2.87
CA ASP A 408 29.65 10.86 -2.74
C ASP A 408 30.19 11.65 -3.94
N ILE A 409 29.30 12.40 -4.60
CA ILE A 409 29.61 13.12 -5.84
C ILE A 409 29.34 14.61 -5.65
N GLU A 410 30.36 15.43 -5.90
CA GLU A 410 30.26 16.88 -5.98
C GLU A 410 29.67 17.29 -7.34
N ILE A 411 28.65 18.16 -7.29
CA ILE A 411 27.87 18.62 -8.43
C ILE A 411 27.87 20.15 -8.40
N THR A 412 28.26 20.77 -9.51
CA THR A 412 28.14 22.22 -9.70
C THR A 412 26.91 22.51 -10.55
N ALA A 413 25.95 23.24 -9.99
CA ALA A 413 24.86 23.87 -10.72
C ALA A 413 25.29 25.26 -11.18
N ALA A 414 25.14 25.56 -12.46
CA ALA A 414 25.39 26.86 -13.07
C ALA A 414 24.09 27.42 -13.68
N PRO A 415 23.30 28.20 -12.92
CA PRO A 415 22.03 28.75 -13.39
C PRO A 415 22.24 29.92 -14.36
N ALA A 416 21.41 30.02 -15.40
CA ALA A 416 21.46 31.08 -16.40
C ALA A 416 21.24 32.48 -15.75
N GLY A 417 22.33 33.25 -15.62
CA GLY A 417 22.33 34.55 -14.96
C GLY A 417 22.43 34.52 -13.42
N GLY A 418 22.56 33.33 -12.82
CA GLY A 418 22.77 33.14 -11.38
C GLY A 418 24.26 33.10 -10.99
N SER A 419 24.50 32.74 -9.73
CA SER A 419 25.83 32.31 -9.25
C SER A 419 25.90 30.78 -9.23
N GLU A 420 27.10 30.21 -9.38
CA GLU A 420 27.30 28.77 -9.27
C GLU A 420 27.01 28.27 -7.85
N ILE A 421 26.30 27.15 -7.74
CA ILE A 421 25.99 26.48 -6.46
C ILE A 421 26.59 25.08 -6.50
N SER A 422 27.53 24.80 -5.60
CA SER A 422 28.14 23.46 -5.47
C SER A 422 27.52 22.70 -4.31
N PHE A 423 27.21 21.43 -4.51
CA PHE A 423 26.55 20.56 -3.53
C PHE A 423 26.96 19.10 -3.73
N THR A 424 26.79 18.28 -2.69
CA THR A 424 27.11 16.84 -2.74
C THR A 424 25.84 16.00 -2.80
N ARG A 425 25.88 14.90 -3.55
CA ARG A 425 24.88 13.81 -3.48
C ARG A 425 25.59 12.46 -3.44
N LYS A 426 25.16 11.59 -2.53
CA LYS A 426 25.54 10.18 -2.52
C LYS A 426 24.78 9.44 -3.63
N LEU A 427 25.48 8.97 -4.66
CA LEU A 427 24.91 8.05 -5.64
C LEU A 427 25.15 6.60 -5.18
N SER A 428 24.14 5.77 -5.39
CA SER A 428 24.08 4.41 -4.86
C SER A 428 23.43 3.48 -5.88
N VAL A 429 24.10 2.39 -6.25
CA VAL A 429 23.59 1.34 -7.14
C VAL A 429 24.17 -0.03 -6.76
N LEU A 430 23.30 -1.01 -6.50
CA LEU A 430 23.66 -2.42 -6.45
C LEU A 430 23.79 -2.97 -7.88
N MET A 431 24.98 -3.40 -8.29
CA MET A 431 25.24 -3.95 -9.62
C MET A 431 25.52 -5.45 -9.49
N LYS A 432 24.46 -6.27 -9.53
CA LYS A 432 24.45 -7.71 -9.21
C LYS A 432 24.14 -8.58 -10.44
N GLY A 433 24.56 -9.84 -10.38
CA GLY A 433 24.12 -10.92 -11.27
C GLY A 433 24.20 -12.27 -10.57
N ILE A 434 24.75 -13.29 -11.24
CA ILE A 434 24.75 -14.68 -10.75
C ILE A 434 26.00 -15.09 -9.95
N GLU A 435 27.00 -14.22 -9.83
CA GLU A 435 28.25 -14.48 -9.11
C GLU A 435 28.79 -13.22 -8.40
N GLY A 436 29.93 -13.35 -7.72
CA GLY A 436 30.56 -12.30 -6.91
C GLY A 436 30.35 -12.51 -5.40
N ARG A 437 31.13 -11.77 -4.59
CA ARG A 437 31.03 -11.77 -3.13
C ARG A 437 31.53 -10.44 -2.57
N TYR A 438 30.63 -9.63 -2.06
CA TYR A 438 30.87 -8.24 -1.65
C TYR A 438 29.73 -7.75 -0.73
N GLY A 439 29.78 -6.50 -0.28
CA GLY A 439 28.68 -5.87 0.43
C GLY A 439 29.03 -4.48 0.94
N GLY A 440 28.02 -3.72 1.37
CA GLY A 440 28.12 -2.31 1.74
C GLY A 440 26.76 -1.66 1.90
N GLU A 441 26.71 -0.34 1.94
CA GLU A 441 25.46 0.44 1.99
C GLU A 441 24.95 0.75 0.57
N ALA A 442 23.67 0.50 0.30
CA ALA A 442 22.99 0.92 -0.92
C ALA A 442 21.52 1.26 -0.64
N ASN A 443 21.02 2.37 -1.18
CA ASN A 443 19.60 2.75 -1.24
C ASN A 443 18.87 2.73 0.12
N GLY A 444 19.53 3.17 1.19
CA GLY A 444 18.96 3.14 2.55
C GLY A 444 19.02 1.75 3.23
N GLN A 445 19.76 0.81 2.65
CA GLN A 445 19.89 -0.57 3.11
C GLN A 445 21.38 -0.94 3.26
N TRP A 446 21.66 -1.91 4.11
CA TRP A 446 22.91 -2.67 4.09
C TRP A 446 22.71 -3.93 3.25
N VAL A 447 23.60 -4.19 2.31
CA VAL A 447 23.49 -5.30 1.35
C VAL A 447 24.74 -6.16 1.41
N VAL A 448 24.54 -7.47 1.50
CA VAL A 448 25.56 -8.51 1.42
C VAL A 448 25.26 -9.41 0.22
N VAL A 449 26.25 -9.67 -0.63
CA VAL A 449 26.12 -10.52 -1.84
C VAL A 449 27.08 -11.69 -1.75
N ASN A 450 26.62 -12.88 -2.14
CA ASN A 450 27.43 -14.09 -2.27
C ASN A 450 26.82 -15.03 -3.32
N GLY A 451 27.51 -15.23 -4.44
CA GLY A 451 26.93 -15.89 -5.62
C GLY A 451 25.76 -15.07 -6.20
N ALA A 452 24.74 -15.77 -6.72
CA ALA A 452 23.51 -15.15 -7.21
C ALA A 452 22.62 -14.57 -6.08
N PHE A 453 22.96 -14.76 -4.82
CA PHE A 453 22.14 -14.39 -3.68
C PHE A 453 22.61 -13.07 -3.07
N SER A 454 21.66 -12.25 -2.63
CA SER A 454 21.92 -11.13 -1.73
C SER A 454 21.07 -11.23 -0.47
N LEU A 455 21.57 -10.69 0.62
CA LEU A 455 20.87 -10.46 1.88
C LEU A 455 20.84 -8.95 2.10
N HIS A 456 19.68 -8.42 2.42
CA HIS A 456 19.41 -7.00 2.60
C HIS A 456 18.99 -6.76 4.05
N MET A 457 19.31 -5.60 4.60
CA MET A 457 18.82 -5.08 5.88
C MET A 457 18.48 -3.61 5.72
N ASN A 458 17.22 -3.22 5.91
CA ASN A 458 16.83 -1.80 5.90
C ASN A 458 17.47 -1.06 7.09
N LYS A 459 18.07 0.12 6.86
CA LYS A 459 18.71 0.91 7.93
C LYS A 459 17.73 1.37 9.00
N HIS A 460 16.49 1.70 8.61
CA HIS A 460 15.57 2.43 9.48
C HIS A 460 14.73 1.52 10.38
N ASP A 461 14.21 0.39 9.85
CA ASP A 461 13.37 -0.56 10.60
C ASP A 461 14.06 -1.91 10.90
N ASN A 462 15.29 -2.11 10.41
CA ASN A 462 16.10 -3.33 10.57
C ASN A 462 15.45 -4.63 10.04
N VAL A 463 14.41 -4.54 9.20
CA VAL A 463 13.86 -5.71 8.47
C VAL A 463 14.92 -6.24 7.52
N MET A 464 15.11 -7.56 7.51
CA MET A 464 16.03 -8.27 6.60
C MET A 464 15.29 -9.20 5.65
N TRP A 465 15.81 -9.38 4.46
CA TRP A 465 15.34 -10.41 3.52
C TRP A 465 16.49 -10.89 2.64
N ILE A 466 16.21 -11.89 1.82
CA ILE A 466 17.16 -12.47 0.86
C ILE A 466 16.56 -12.33 -0.54
N GLU A 467 17.41 -12.24 -1.57
CA GLU A 467 16.98 -12.13 -2.96
C GLU A 467 17.85 -12.99 -3.88
N TYR A 468 17.19 -13.66 -4.82
CA TYR A 468 17.78 -14.25 -6.02
C TYR A 468 17.14 -13.58 -7.26
N PRO A 469 17.86 -13.36 -8.37
CA PRO A 469 17.28 -12.76 -9.59
C PRO A 469 16.00 -13.46 -10.05
N GLY A 470 14.87 -12.76 -9.98
CA GLY A 470 13.55 -13.28 -10.34
C GLY A 470 12.83 -14.12 -9.28
N SER A 471 13.40 -14.34 -8.09
CA SER A 471 12.67 -15.01 -7.00
C SER A 471 11.65 -14.06 -6.37
N ARG A 472 10.38 -14.44 -6.37
CA ARG A 472 9.38 -13.95 -5.41
C ARG A 472 9.32 -14.96 -4.24
N HIS A 473 9.24 -14.47 -3.00
CA HIS A 473 8.97 -15.27 -1.80
C HIS A 473 8.48 -14.39 -0.64
N SER A 474 7.71 -14.95 0.28
CA SER A 474 7.17 -14.26 1.47
C SER A 474 7.97 -14.54 2.75
N PHE A 475 9.30 -14.57 2.62
CA PHE A 475 10.25 -14.67 3.74
C PHE A 475 10.92 -13.33 4.04
N TRP A 476 10.90 -12.94 5.31
CA TRP A 476 11.69 -11.84 5.86
C TRP A 476 12.02 -12.09 7.33
N TRP A 477 13.15 -11.57 7.79
CA TRP A 477 13.48 -11.41 9.20
C TRP A 477 13.01 -10.04 9.67
N ASN A 478 12.52 -9.95 10.90
CA ASN A 478 12.19 -8.69 11.55
C ASN A 478 13.24 -8.39 12.65
N TYR A 479 13.18 -7.21 13.26
CA TYR A 479 14.10 -6.88 14.36
C TYR A 479 13.88 -7.82 15.58
N PRO A 480 14.96 -8.21 16.26
CA PRO A 480 14.88 -8.93 17.53
C PRO A 480 14.30 -8.02 18.61
N LYS A 481 13.50 -8.59 19.52
CA LYS A 481 12.92 -7.88 20.67
C LYS A 481 13.50 -8.45 21.96
N LEU A 482 14.11 -7.61 22.81
CA LEU A 482 14.73 -8.05 24.07
C LEU A 482 13.81 -7.79 25.28
N GLY A 483 13.91 -8.66 26.29
CA GLY A 483 13.25 -8.53 27.60
C GLY A 483 11.84 -9.10 27.67
N LYS A 484 11.18 -8.90 28.82
CA LYS A 484 9.75 -9.18 29.04
C LYS A 484 9.17 -8.07 29.94
N PRO A 485 8.21 -7.24 29.45
CA PRO A 485 7.66 -7.21 28.09
C PRO A 485 8.74 -6.97 27.03
N TYR A 486 8.45 -7.43 25.80
CA TYR A 486 9.40 -7.35 24.69
C TYR A 486 9.53 -5.91 24.19
N SER A 487 10.76 -5.42 24.07
CA SER A 487 10.99 -4.03 23.66
C SER A 487 10.94 -3.84 22.14
N GLU A 488 10.15 -2.84 21.72
CA GLU A 488 10.01 -2.38 20.33
C GLU A 488 11.09 -1.37 19.92
N GLU A 489 12.14 -1.17 20.73
CA GLU A 489 13.17 -0.14 20.51
C GLU A 489 13.82 -0.21 19.11
N LEU A 490 14.05 -1.43 18.61
CA LEU A 490 14.73 -1.65 17.33
C LEU A 490 13.82 -1.52 16.10
N SER A 491 12.54 -1.20 16.29
CA SER A 491 11.58 -0.95 15.20
C SER A 491 11.87 0.30 14.36
N ARG A 492 12.68 1.23 14.89
CA ARG A 492 13.03 2.51 14.24
C ARG A 492 14.46 2.98 14.51
N LYS A 493 15.33 2.11 15.05
CA LYS A 493 16.63 2.48 15.57
C LYS A 493 17.74 1.93 14.70
N GLU A 494 18.45 2.80 14.02
CA GLU A 494 19.57 2.40 13.16
C GLU A 494 20.68 1.73 13.98
N ALA A 495 21.38 0.79 13.37
CA ALA A 495 22.58 0.19 13.95
C ALA A 495 23.67 1.25 14.14
N LYS A 496 24.30 1.29 15.31
CA LYS A 496 25.43 2.17 15.62
C LYS A 496 26.65 1.87 14.74
N GLU A 497 26.83 0.60 14.41
CA GLU A 497 27.93 0.08 13.61
C GLU A 497 27.42 -1.13 12.82
N VAL A 498 27.80 -1.23 11.54
CA VAL A 498 27.56 -2.42 10.71
C VAL A 498 28.88 -2.82 10.06
N ASN A 499 29.30 -4.05 10.32
CA ASN A 499 30.49 -4.67 9.76
C ASN A 499 30.10 -5.74 8.74
N ILE A 500 30.70 -5.69 7.55
CA ILE A 500 30.47 -6.66 6.48
C ILE A 500 31.79 -7.34 6.11
N ALA A 501 31.85 -8.67 6.25
CA ALA A 501 33.10 -9.41 6.17
C ALA A 501 32.96 -10.81 5.52
N ALA A 502 34.07 -11.34 5.02
CA ALA A 502 34.14 -12.67 4.41
C ALA A 502 34.61 -13.74 5.42
N GLU A 503 33.70 -14.57 5.92
CA GLU A 503 34.01 -15.68 6.85
C GLU A 503 33.87 -17.04 6.14
N GLY A 504 34.99 -17.65 5.74
CA GLY A 504 34.99 -18.95 5.07
C GLY A 504 34.17 -18.94 3.77
N SER A 505 33.11 -19.74 3.69
CA SER A 505 32.14 -19.75 2.58
C SER A 505 31.07 -18.67 2.65
N TYR A 506 30.93 -17.97 3.78
CA TYR A 506 29.83 -17.04 4.04
C TYR A 506 30.26 -15.57 3.94
N GLN A 507 29.43 -14.74 3.33
CA GLN A 507 29.51 -13.29 3.51
C GLN A 507 28.64 -12.91 4.70
N VAL A 508 29.19 -12.18 5.66
CA VAL A 508 28.61 -11.91 6.98
C VAL A 508 28.25 -10.43 7.09
N LEU A 509 27.10 -10.15 7.70
CA LEU A 509 26.68 -8.85 8.20
C LEU A 509 26.55 -8.95 9.73
N GLU A 510 27.28 -8.11 10.46
CA GLU A 510 27.14 -7.92 11.92
C GLU A 510 26.70 -6.48 12.18
N ALA A 511 25.51 -6.29 12.76
CA ALA A 511 24.92 -4.99 13.09
C ALA A 511 24.80 -4.81 14.60
N VAL A 512 25.28 -3.69 15.14
CA VAL A 512 25.45 -3.45 16.59
C VAL A 512 24.54 -2.34 17.09
N TYR A 513 23.84 -2.58 18.21
CA TYR A 513 22.88 -1.66 18.82
C TYR A 513 23.20 -1.46 20.31
N GLU A 514 23.18 -0.21 20.77
CA GLU A 514 23.24 0.14 22.21
C GLU A 514 21.80 0.31 22.73
N LEU A 515 21.41 -0.44 23.76
CA LEU A 515 20.00 -0.49 24.19
C LEU A 515 19.67 0.57 25.25
N GLU A 516 18.68 1.41 24.97
CA GLU A 516 18.16 2.45 25.87
C GLU A 516 17.22 1.89 26.92
N ASN A 517 16.39 0.90 26.57
CA ASN A 517 15.53 0.19 27.52
C ASN A 517 16.32 -0.79 28.39
N PHE A 518 17.56 -1.13 27.99
CA PHE A 518 18.47 -2.00 28.75
C PHE A 518 19.87 -1.38 28.88
N PRO A 519 20.05 -0.23 29.57
CA PRO A 519 21.30 0.55 29.53
C PRO A 519 22.52 -0.27 29.95
N GLY A 520 23.53 -0.35 29.08
CA GLY A 520 24.72 -1.19 29.31
C GLY A 520 24.56 -2.66 28.91
N LEU A 521 23.52 -3.00 28.15
CA LEU A 521 23.56 -4.12 27.21
C LEU A 521 23.84 -3.60 25.79
N LEU A 522 24.69 -4.32 25.06
CA LEU A 522 24.76 -4.27 23.61
C LEU A 522 24.02 -5.48 23.03
N LEU A 523 23.32 -5.26 21.93
CA LEU A 523 22.83 -6.34 21.07
C LEU A 523 23.58 -6.30 19.75
N LYS A 524 23.96 -7.48 19.25
CA LYS A 524 24.38 -7.66 17.86
C LYS A 524 23.39 -8.55 17.13
N THR A 525 23.12 -8.22 15.88
CA THR A 525 22.45 -9.09 14.91
C THR A 525 23.47 -9.57 13.90
N ILE A 526 23.58 -10.89 13.72
CA ILE A 526 24.60 -11.55 12.91
C ILE A 526 23.89 -12.43 11.87
N ALA A 527 23.99 -12.02 10.60
CA ALA A 527 23.47 -12.76 9.46
C ALA A 527 24.61 -13.23 8.55
N LYS A 528 24.61 -14.50 8.13
CA LYS A 528 25.67 -15.08 7.28
C LYS A 528 25.06 -15.71 6.03
N LEU A 529 25.43 -15.25 4.83
CA LEU A 529 24.92 -15.71 3.53
C LEU A 529 25.95 -16.58 2.78
N SER A 530 25.54 -17.78 2.36
CA SER A 530 26.29 -18.70 1.51
C SER A 530 25.96 -18.50 0.03
N ALA A 531 26.93 -18.71 -0.86
CA ALA A 531 26.72 -18.76 -2.32
C ALA A 531 25.74 -19.87 -2.77
N SER A 532 25.39 -20.81 -1.87
CA SER A 532 24.37 -21.85 -2.09
C SER A 532 22.93 -21.39 -1.80
N GLY A 533 22.70 -20.14 -1.43
CA GLY A 533 21.39 -19.61 -1.04
C GLY A 533 20.96 -19.94 0.40
N MET A 534 21.82 -20.60 1.17
CA MET A 534 21.65 -20.75 2.61
C MET A 534 22.03 -19.46 3.35
N ALA A 535 21.23 -19.06 4.33
CA ALA A 535 21.58 -18.02 5.28
C ALA A 535 21.36 -18.47 6.73
N THR A 536 22.17 -17.95 7.66
CA THR A 536 22.01 -18.19 9.10
C THR A 536 21.81 -16.88 9.83
N PHE A 537 20.78 -16.80 10.69
CA PHE A 537 20.46 -15.64 11.52
C PHE A 537 20.70 -15.98 12.99
N SER A 538 21.30 -15.04 13.74
CA SER A 538 21.64 -15.19 15.16
C SER A 538 21.92 -13.85 15.81
N HIS A 539 22.00 -13.81 17.14
CA HIS A 539 22.31 -12.60 17.91
C HIS A 539 23.31 -12.86 19.03
N GLU A 540 24.09 -11.84 19.40
CA GLU A 540 24.92 -11.81 20.61
C GLU A 540 24.40 -10.69 21.53
N VAL A 541 24.08 -11.00 22.79
CA VAL A 541 23.84 -9.98 23.83
C VAL A 541 25.08 -9.89 24.71
N VAL A 542 25.63 -8.69 24.87
CA VAL A 542 26.83 -8.41 25.68
C VAL A 542 26.46 -7.49 26.83
N ASN A 543 26.76 -7.89 28.07
CA ASN A 543 26.65 -7.00 29.22
C ASN A 543 27.94 -6.19 29.39
N THR A 544 27.90 -4.90 29.07
CA THR A 544 29.06 -3.98 29.15
C THR A 544 29.21 -3.32 30.51
N ARG A 545 28.34 -3.64 31.49
CA ARG A 545 28.46 -3.16 32.88
C ARG A 545 29.56 -3.91 33.64
N ASP A 546 30.18 -3.23 34.60
CA ASP A 546 31.01 -3.82 35.67
C ASP A 546 30.20 -4.67 36.69
N THR A 547 28.89 -4.80 36.49
CA THR A 547 27.95 -5.51 37.38
C THR A 547 27.16 -6.56 36.61
N ALA A 548 26.67 -7.59 37.32
CA ALA A 548 25.82 -8.62 36.70
C ALA A 548 24.42 -8.08 36.38
N TRP A 549 23.82 -8.61 35.32
CA TRP A 549 22.39 -8.52 35.05
C TRP A 549 21.68 -9.64 35.82
N GLU A 550 21.01 -9.28 36.92
CA GLU A 550 20.42 -10.23 37.88
C GLU A 550 19.04 -10.77 37.47
N GLU A 551 18.39 -10.18 36.47
CA GLU A 551 17.12 -10.65 35.94
C GLU A 551 17.33 -11.67 34.81
N GLU A 552 16.31 -12.47 34.50
CA GLU A 552 16.37 -13.42 33.39
C GLU A 552 16.05 -12.72 32.07
N LEU A 553 17.06 -12.62 31.21
CA LEU A 553 16.91 -12.07 29.87
C LEU A 553 16.31 -13.10 28.92
N PHE A 554 15.42 -12.61 28.06
CA PHE A 554 14.83 -13.34 26.95
C PHE A 554 14.99 -12.50 25.69
N LEU A 555 15.16 -13.15 24.54
CA LEU A 555 15.13 -12.50 23.23
C LEU A 555 14.07 -13.21 22.38
N MET A 556 13.18 -12.44 21.78
CA MET A 556 12.31 -12.91 20.70
C MET A 556 12.99 -12.62 19.38
N ASP A 557 13.21 -13.66 18.60
CA ASP A 557 13.66 -13.55 17.22
C ASP A 557 12.45 -13.77 16.29
N ASN A 558 12.18 -12.86 15.35
CA ASN A 558 10.90 -12.76 14.64
C ASN A 558 11.08 -12.85 13.12
N PHE A 559 10.24 -13.60 12.43
CA PHE A 559 10.28 -13.74 10.98
C PHE A 559 8.88 -13.94 10.35
N GLY A 560 8.78 -13.61 9.07
CA GLY A 560 7.72 -14.04 8.18
C GLY A 560 8.14 -15.27 7.38
N PHE A 561 7.23 -16.23 7.21
CA PHE A 561 7.41 -17.40 6.34
C PHE A 561 6.03 -17.91 5.91
N TYR A 562 5.51 -17.38 4.80
CA TYR A 562 4.14 -17.59 4.33
C TYR A 562 4.11 -18.11 2.88
N GLY A 563 5.09 -18.93 2.50
CA GLY A 563 5.31 -19.28 1.10
C GLY A 563 4.27 -20.27 0.56
N ASN A 564 3.87 -20.07 -0.69
CA ASN A 564 2.89 -20.91 -1.38
C ASN A 564 3.39 -22.36 -1.47
N GLY A 565 2.50 -23.34 -1.25
CA GLY A 565 2.89 -24.75 -1.17
C GLY A 565 3.71 -25.06 0.09
N LEU A 566 3.27 -24.55 1.24
CA LEU A 566 3.87 -24.81 2.55
C LEU A 566 3.74 -26.30 2.91
N ILE A 567 4.88 -26.95 3.14
CA ILE A 567 5.00 -28.32 3.62
C ILE A 567 5.51 -28.24 5.07
N LEU A 568 4.71 -28.73 6.02
CA LEU A 568 5.07 -28.75 7.45
C LEU A 568 4.81 -30.10 8.16
N PRO A 569 5.57 -30.41 9.23
CA PRO A 569 5.45 -31.64 10.00
C PRO A 569 4.34 -31.55 11.08
N TYR A 570 3.08 -31.38 10.65
CA TYR A 570 1.91 -31.15 11.51
C TYR A 570 1.27 -32.44 12.05
N GLN A 571 0.93 -32.47 13.35
CA GLN A 571 0.20 -33.59 14.01
C GLN A 571 0.79 -35.00 13.76
N GLY A 572 2.12 -35.10 13.64
CA GLY A 572 2.81 -36.37 13.38
C GLY A 572 2.71 -36.87 11.94
N ARG A 573 2.32 -36.00 11.00
CA ARG A 573 2.30 -36.22 9.55
C ARG A 573 3.15 -35.15 8.87
N PHE A 574 3.40 -35.34 7.58
CA PHE A 574 3.94 -34.30 6.70
C PHE A 574 2.79 -33.90 5.78
N VAL A 575 2.42 -32.63 5.82
CA VAL A 575 1.27 -32.09 5.08
C VAL A 575 1.80 -31.03 4.16
N ASP A 576 1.62 -31.21 2.85
CA ASP A 576 1.62 -30.12 1.88
C ASP A 576 0.26 -29.45 2.00
N MET A 577 0.27 -28.20 2.46
CA MET A 577 -0.94 -27.41 2.67
C MET A 577 -1.52 -26.93 1.33
N GLY A 578 -0.73 -26.88 0.25
CA GLY A 578 -1.13 -26.55 -1.13
C GLY A 578 -1.53 -25.09 -1.37
N ASP A 579 -2.36 -24.51 -0.51
CA ASP A 579 -2.90 -23.16 -0.62
C ASP A 579 -2.50 -22.21 0.52
N ASP A 580 -2.78 -20.92 0.33
CA ASP A 580 -2.38 -19.86 1.27
C ASP A 580 -3.31 -19.81 2.48
N TYR A 581 -4.57 -20.25 2.33
CA TYR A 581 -5.48 -20.42 3.45
C TYR A 581 -4.95 -21.49 4.41
N ALA A 582 -4.65 -22.70 3.92
CA ALA A 582 -4.09 -23.76 4.73
C ALA A 582 -2.63 -23.46 5.16
N GLY A 583 -1.89 -22.67 4.37
CA GLY A 583 -0.56 -22.19 4.70
C GLY A 583 -0.52 -21.17 5.84
N ASP A 584 -1.55 -20.34 6.00
CA ASP A 584 -1.60 -19.25 7.00
C ASP A 584 -1.35 -19.76 8.44
N PRO A 585 -0.35 -19.22 9.17
CA PRO A 585 -0.16 -19.45 10.59
C PRO A 585 -1.42 -19.37 11.45
N ASN A 586 -2.43 -18.59 11.10
CA ASN A 586 -3.69 -18.52 11.87
C ASN A 586 -4.45 -19.86 11.90
N HIS A 587 -4.28 -20.74 10.91
CA HIS A 587 -5.06 -21.98 10.75
C HIS A 587 -4.39 -23.25 11.30
N TRP A 588 -3.12 -23.18 11.74
CA TRP A 588 -2.42 -24.30 12.38
C TRP A 588 -1.82 -23.93 13.75
N ASP A 589 -1.97 -24.79 14.76
CA ASP A 589 -1.36 -24.57 16.08
C ASP A 589 0.15 -24.89 16.04
N SER A 590 1.01 -23.91 16.35
CA SER A 590 2.47 -24.11 16.40
C SER A 590 2.88 -25.16 17.47
N GLY A 591 2.05 -25.39 18.49
CA GLY A 591 2.21 -26.48 19.46
C GLY A 591 1.97 -27.89 18.91
N GLN A 592 1.38 -28.04 17.71
CA GLN A 592 1.18 -29.32 17.02
C GLN A 592 2.25 -29.60 15.95
N ILE A 593 3.25 -28.72 15.79
CA ILE A 593 4.40 -28.95 14.90
C ILE A 593 5.33 -29.96 15.56
N THR A 594 5.62 -31.05 14.85
CA THR A 594 6.33 -32.23 15.39
C THR A 594 7.81 -32.33 14.99
N GLU A 595 8.27 -31.52 14.04
CA GLU A 595 9.69 -31.33 13.73
C GLU A 595 10.01 -29.85 13.48
N ASN A 596 11.25 -29.45 13.76
CA ASN A 596 11.74 -28.08 13.87
C ASN A 596 12.06 -27.40 12.52
N TRP A 597 11.20 -27.59 11.50
CA TRP A 597 11.40 -27.06 10.13
C TRP A 597 10.08 -26.78 9.39
N LEU A 598 10.13 -25.87 8.43
CA LEU A 598 9.09 -25.56 7.45
C LEU A 598 9.72 -25.44 6.04
N PHE A 599 8.99 -25.77 4.98
CA PHE A 599 9.50 -25.70 3.60
C PHE A 599 8.39 -25.30 2.63
N CYS A 600 8.61 -24.35 1.72
CA CYS A 600 7.65 -23.99 0.67
C CYS A 600 8.18 -24.35 -0.71
N LYS A 601 7.29 -24.83 -1.57
CA LYS A 601 7.58 -25.17 -2.97
C LYS A 601 6.80 -24.26 -3.90
N GLU A 602 7.35 -23.07 -4.11
CA GLU A 602 6.78 -22.01 -4.94
C GLU A 602 7.07 -22.24 -6.43
N GLU A 603 6.42 -21.50 -7.32
CA GLU A 603 6.61 -21.66 -8.78
C GLU A 603 7.98 -21.16 -9.25
N TYR A 604 8.50 -20.10 -8.62
CA TYR A 604 9.80 -19.48 -8.93
C TYR A 604 10.97 -20.05 -8.12
N GLY A 605 10.73 -21.02 -7.22
CA GLY A 605 11.78 -21.48 -6.33
C GLY A 605 11.36 -22.41 -5.21
N THR A 606 12.30 -22.67 -4.31
CA THR A 606 12.09 -23.44 -3.08
C THR A 606 12.68 -22.66 -1.92
N CYS A 607 11.94 -22.53 -0.83
CA CYS A 607 12.46 -21.92 0.39
C CYS A 607 12.25 -22.85 1.58
N GLY A 608 13.14 -22.82 2.56
CA GLY A 608 13.02 -23.65 3.76
C GLY A 608 13.68 -23.00 4.95
N ILE A 609 13.05 -23.11 6.12
CA ILE A 609 13.57 -22.63 7.40
C ILE A 609 13.63 -23.77 8.42
N TYR A 610 14.71 -23.83 9.20
CA TYR A 610 14.79 -24.71 10.36
C TYR A 610 15.53 -24.05 11.53
N TRP A 611 15.12 -24.39 12.75
CA TRP A 611 15.63 -23.83 14.00
C TRP A 611 16.14 -24.93 14.95
N ASP A 612 16.79 -24.57 16.05
CA ASP A 612 17.23 -25.53 17.06
C ASP A 612 16.03 -26.17 17.80
N PRO A 613 15.94 -27.52 17.92
CA PRO A 613 14.83 -28.20 18.57
C PRO A 613 14.54 -27.82 20.03
N SER A 614 15.43 -27.08 20.70
CA SER A 614 15.18 -26.54 22.05
C SER A 614 14.32 -25.27 22.06
N LEU A 615 14.18 -24.59 20.91
CA LEU A 615 13.34 -23.40 20.78
C LEU A 615 11.88 -23.77 20.48
N LYS A 616 10.94 -22.96 20.97
CA LYS A 616 9.52 -23.07 20.65
C LYS A 616 9.13 -22.01 19.63
N LEU A 617 8.47 -22.45 18.56
CA LEU A 617 7.80 -21.58 17.62
C LEU A 617 6.51 -21.03 18.26
N ILE A 618 6.39 -19.72 18.33
CA ILE A 618 5.26 -18.99 18.91
C ILE A 618 4.82 -17.87 17.97
N LYS A 619 3.70 -17.22 18.28
CA LYS A 619 3.10 -16.15 17.45
C LYS A 619 2.88 -14.93 18.33
N PRO A 620 3.79 -13.94 18.34
CA PRO A 620 3.59 -12.70 19.10
C PRO A 620 2.50 -11.82 18.47
N GLU A 621 2.44 -11.77 17.14
CA GLU A 621 1.48 -10.98 16.36
C GLU A 621 1.13 -11.76 15.08
N TYR A 622 1.13 -11.11 13.90
CA TYR A 622 1.01 -11.77 12.60
C TYR A 622 2.24 -12.63 12.25
N THR A 623 3.41 -12.32 12.83
CA THR A 623 4.71 -12.98 12.60
C THR A 623 4.87 -14.29 13.38
N LEU A 624 5.81 -15.12 12.91
CA LEU A 624 6.33 -16.24 13.66
C LEU A 624 7.53 -15.79 14.51
N GLY A 625 7.64 -16.31 15.73
CA GLY A 625 8.69 -15.96 16.69
C GLY A 625 9.34 -17.18 17.33
N LEU A 626 10.63 -17.06 17.64
CA LEU A 626 11.43 -18.02 18.40
C LEU A 626 11.92 -17.35 19.69
N GLN A 627 11.50 -17.89 20.84
CA GLN A 627 11.99 -17.40 22.13
C GLN A 627 13.32 -18.05 22.47
N HIS A 628 14.36 -17.23 22.64
CA HIS A 628 15.62 -17.60 23.28
C HIS A 628 15.62 -17.23 24.76
N GLU A 629 15.98 -18.19 25.62
CA GLU A 629 16.17 -17.98 27.06
C GLU A 629 17.66 -17.71 27.29
N LEU A 630 18.02 -16.46 27.57
CA LEU A 630 19.41 -16.02 27.72
C LEU A 630 19.90 -16.09 29.17
N GLY A 631 18.97 -16.06 30.12
CA GLY A 631 19.25 -16.15 31.56
C GLY A 631 19.92 -14.90 32.11
N ARG A 632 20.76 -15.07 33.14
CA ARG A 632 21.46 -13.97 33.83
C ARG A 632 22.86 -13.76 33.28
N LEU A 633 23.19 -12.54 32.87
CA LEU A 633 24.53 -12.20 32.37
C LEU A 633 25.44 -11.71 33.49
N LYS A 634 26.68 -12.21 33.55
CA LYS A 634 27.71 -11.65 34.44
C LYS A 634 28.25 -10.33 33.88
N ALA A 635 28.94 -9.54 34.70
CA ALA A 635 29.70 -8.38 34.25
C ALA A 635 30.67 -8.76 33.12
N GLY A 636 30.68 -7.98 32.03
CA GLY A 636 31.54 -8.21 30.86
C GLY A 636 31.27 -9.51 30.08
N ALA A 637 30.19 -10.25 30.37
CA ALA A 637 29.88 -11.50 29.69
C ALA A 637 28.93 -11.31 28.50
N SER A 638 29.07 -12.17 27.49
CA SER A 638 28.11 -12.28 26.39
C SER A 638 27.44 -13.65 26.32
N VAL A 639 26.31 -13.69 25.63
CA VAL A 639 25.53 -14.90 25.33
C VAL A 639 25.06 -14.82 23.87
N HIS A 640 25.20 -15.93 23.16
CA HIS A 640 24.73 -16.06 21.78
C HIS A 640 23.39 -16.79 21.76
N THR A 641 22.50 -16.41 20.84
CA THR A 641 21.30 -17.19 20.53
C THR A 641 21.67 -18.49 19.81
N LYS A 642 20.68 -19.33 19.51
CA LYS A 642 20.86 -20.43 18.55
C LYS A 642 20.69 -19.88 17.15
N GLU A 643 21.51 -20.33 16.21
CA GLU A 643 21.33 -20.03 14.79
C GLU A 643 19.98 -20.59 14.29
N THR A 644 19.22 -19.76 13.59
CA THR A 644 18.12 -20.21 12.72
C THR A 644 18.58 -20.15 11.28
N VAL A 645 18.24 -21.14 10.46
CA VAL A 645 18.78 -21.30 9.11
C VAL A 645 17.66 -21.23 8.08
N PHE A 646 17.81 -20.35 7.11
CA PHE A 646 16.99 -20.26 5.91
C PHE A 646 17.77 -20.80 4.70
N ALA A 647 17.08 -21.30 3.68
CA ALA A 647 17.66 -21.82 2.45
C ALA A 647 16.77 -21.49 1.25
N LEU A 648 17.22 -20.56 0.40
CA LEU A 648 16.57 -20.19 -0.86
C LEU A 648 17.22 -20.93 -2.03
N ASN A 649 16.42 -21.63 -2.81
CA ASN A 649 16.81 -22.38 -4.02
C ASN A 649 17.93 -23.42 -3.82
N THR A 650 18.30 -23.73 -2.57
CA THR A 650 19.32 -24.74 -2.22
C THR A 650 18.79 -26.18 -2.35
N PHE A 651 17.50 -26.41 -2.08
CA PHE A 651 16.92 -27.75 -1.94
C PHE A 651 15.64 -27.93 -2.77
N GLY A 652 15.77 -28.46 -3.98
CA GLY A 652 14.62 -28.72 -4.87
C GLY A 652 13.57 -29.74 -4.38
N LYS A 653 13.71 -30.29 -3.15
CA LYS A 653 12.74 -31.18 -2.51
C LYS A 653 12.70 -30.95 -1.00
N TRP A 654 11.47 -30.89 -0.46
CA TRP A 654 11.21 -30.80 0.98
C TRP A 654 11.86 -31.93 1.78
N SER A 655 11.96 -33.13 1.21
CA SER A 655 12.52 -34.30 1.88
C SER A 655 14.04 -34.21 2.01
N ASP A 656 14.73 -33.69 1.00
CA ASP A 656 16.18 -33.43 1.05
C ASP A 656 16.48 -32.31 2.08
N PHE A 657 15.64 -31.26 2.12
CA PHE A 657 15.70 -30.22 3.16
C PHE A 657 15.44 -30.78 4.57
N ARG A 658 14.42 -31.62 4.75
CA ARG A 658 14.13 -32.31 6.03
C ARG A 658 15.34 -33.11 6.51
N ALA A 659 15.97 -33.89 5.63
CA ALA A 659 17.14 -34.70 5.99
C ALA A 659 18.32 -33.81 6.48
N PHE A 660 18.51 -32.66 5.85
CA PHE A 660 19.48 -31.65 6.24
C PHE A 660 19.14 -31.01 7.60
N ALA A 661 17.92 -30.49 7.79
CA ALA A 661 17.44 -29.91 9.05
C ALA A 661 17.49 -30.90 10.23
N ARG A 662 17.13 -32.16 9.97
CA ARG A 662 17.22 -33.28 10.93
C ARG A 662 18.64 -33.79 11.16
N LYS A 663 19.60 -33.44 10.31
CA LYS A 663 20.98 -33.97 10.26
C LYS A 663 21.01 -35.51 10.22
N GLN A 664 20.00 -36.12 9.58
CA GLN A 664 19.72 -37.56 9.57
C GLN A 664 19.09 -37.96 8.22
N PRO A 665 19.48 -39.11 7.62
CA PRO A 665 18.93 -39.53 6.32
C PRO A 665 17.48 -40.04 6.43
N ASN A 666 16.65 -39.73 5.43
CA ASN A 666 15.31 -40.29 5.31
C ASN A 666 15.38 -41.79 4.98
N GLN A 667 14.89 -42.66 5.85
CA GLN A 667 14.80 -44.10 5.57
C GLN A 667 13.60 -44.45 4.67
N THR A 668 12.60 -43.56 4.58
CA THR A 668 11.44 -43.65 3.68
C THR A 668 10.97 -42.22 3.41
N ILE A 669 10.51 -41.93 2.19
CA ILE A 669 10.01 -40.60 1.78
C ILE A 669 8.48 -40.64 1.66
N PRO A 670 7.74 -39.79 2.40
CA PRO A 670 6.28 -39.61 2.23
C PRO A 670 5.89 -38.99 0.87
N MET A 671 4.64 -39.20 0.45
CA MET A 671 4.17 -39.00 -0.93
C MET A 671 3.57 -37.60 -1.21
N LEU A 672 3.73 -37.10 -2.44
CA LEU A 672 3.14 -35.89 -3.08
C LEU A 672 3.00 -36.17 -4.62
N ASP A 673 2.22 -35.39 -5.40
CA ASP A 673 1.90 -35.61 -6.85
C ASP A 673 1.72 -34.25 -7.61
N SER A 674 1.37 -34.02 -8.89
CA SER A 674 1.01 -34.82 -10.10
C SER A 674 1.42 -34.10 -11.43
N HIS A 675 1.24 -34.72 -12.62
CA HIS A 675 1.96 -34.34 -13.85
C HIS A 675 1.40 -34.83 -15.24
N LEU A 676 0.30 -34.29 -15.79
CA LEU A 676 -0.18 -34.53 -17.20
C LEU A 676 -1.16 -33.41 -17.64
N ASP A 677 -1.48 -33.25 -18.94
CA ASP A 677 -2.31 -32.15 -19.43
C ASP A 677 -3.26 -32.45 -20.64
N VAL A 678 -4.30 -31.62 -20.82
CA VAL A 678 -5.31 -31.70 -21.91
C VAL A 678 -5.73 -30.28 -22.31
N THR A 679 -5.90 -30.03 -23.62
CA THR A 679 -6.22 -28.73 -24.22
C THR A 679 -7.46 -28.80 -25.11
N LEU A 680 -8.24 -27.71 -25.22
CA LEU A 680 -9.40 -27.62 -26.13
C LEU A 680 -9.18 -26.54 -27.19
N ASN A 681 -9.65 -26.76 -28.42
CA ASN A 681 -9.62 -25.82 -29.55
C ASN A 681 -8.25 -25.15 -29.81
N GLY A 682 -7.14 -25.83 -29.49
CA GLY A 682 -5.79 -25.24 -29.54
C GLY A 682 -5.57 -24.06 -28.57
N GLY A 683 -6.41 -23.91 -27.55
CA GLY A 683 -6.39 -22.81 -26.57
C GLY A 683 -7.36 -21.66 -26.87
N ASN A 684 -8.28 -21.79 -27.84
CA ASN A 684 -9.25 -20.74 -28.19
C ASN A 684 -10.67 -21.03 -27.64
N PRO A 685 -11.16 -20.28 -26.64
CA PRO A 685 -12.48 -20.50 -26.04
C PRO A 685 -13.67 -19.92 -26.84
N PHE A 686 -13.48 -19.32 -28.03
CA PHE A 686 -14.53 -18.57 -28.75
C PHE A 686 -14.93 -19.14 -30.13
N THR A 687 -14.59 -20.39 -30.46
CA THR A 687 -14.87 -20.96 -31.80
C THR A 687 -16.37 -21.10 -32.09
N PRO A 688 -16.83 -20.93 -33.35
CA PRO A 688 -18.26 -20.72 -33.63
C PRO A 688 -19.15 -21.96 -33.79
N ASP A 689 -18.62 -23.13 -34.19
CA ASP A 689 -19.47 -24.25 -34.67
C ASP A 689 -19.08 -25.66 -34.17
N VAL A 690 -17.80 -25.92 -33.87
CA VAL A 690 -17.29 -27.24 -33.44
C VAL A 690 -16.24 -27.07 -32.33
N LEU A 691 -16.26 -27.98 -31.35
CA LEU A 691 -15.34 -28.10 -30.24
C LEU A 691 -14.42 -29.31 -30.47
N GLN A 692 -13.09 -29.11 -30.46
CA GLN A 692 -12.09 -30.17 -30.61
C GLN A 692 -11.24 -30.28 -29.33
N ALA A 693 -11.27 -31.44 -28.66
CA ALA A 693 -10.44 -31.73 -27.49
C ALA A 693 -9.17 -32.47 -27.90
N GLU A 694 -8.01 -32.13 -27.30
CA GLU A 694 -6.70 -32.70 -27.60
C GLU A 694 -5.90 -33.01 -26.32
N LEU A 695 -5.59 -34.29 -26.11
CA LEU A 695 -4.79 -34.81 -24.99
C LEU A 695 -3.31 -34.87 -25.41
N ASN A 696 -2.39 -34.47 -24.52
CA ASN A 696 -0.95 -34.44 -24.78
C ASN A 696 -0.15 -35.04 -23.60
N GLU A 697 0.58 -36.14 -23.81
CA GLU A 697 1.45 -36.72 -22.79
C GLU A 697 2.91 -36.23 -22.91
N ARG A 698 3.60 -36.09 -21.77
CA ARG A 698 5.01 -35.68 -21.69
C ARG A 698 5.87 -36.71 -20.94
N LYS A 699 5.73 -38.00 -21.30
CA LYS A 699 6.54 -39.13 -20.81
C LYS A 699 7.22 -39.87 -21.97
N LEU A 700 8.14 -40.79 -21.62
CA LEU A 700 8.75 -41.77 -22.54
C LEU A 700 7.88 -43.04 -22.73
N VAL A 701 6.57 -42.95 -22.47
CA VAL A 701 5.59 -44.04 -22.57
C VAL A 701 4.38 -43.48 -23.34
N PRO A 702 3.87 -44.15 -24.38
CA PRO A 702 2.77 -43.65 -25.19
C PRO A 702 1.41 -43.80 -24.49
N LEU A 703 0.42 -43.05 -24.98
CA LEU A 703 -0.96 -43.08 -24.48
C LEU A 703 -1.58 -44.49 -24.59
N ALA A 704 -2.04 -45.02 -23.45
CA ALA A 704 -2.73 -46.31 -23.37
C ALA A 704 -3.92 -46.19 -22.40
N GLY A 705 -5.15 -46.40 -22.85
CA GLY A 705 -6.36 -46.18 -22.03
C GLY A 705 -7.54 -45.57 -22.80
N THR A 706 -8.36 -44.73 -22.15
CA THR A 706 -9.48 -44.02 -22.80
C THR A 706 -9.53 -42.53 -22.43
N LEU A 707 -9.86 -41.67 -23.40
CA LEU A 707 -10.24 -40.27 -23.16
C LEU A 707 -11.74 -40.13 -23.33
N GLU A 708 -12.44 -39.75 -22.26
CA GLU A 708 -13.85 -39.39 -22.25
C GLU A 708 -14.00 -37.85 -22.30
N LEU A 709 -15.02 -37.35 -22.98
CA LEU A 709 -15.37 -35.93 -22.98
C LEU A 709 -16.79 -35.74 -22.42
N TYR A 710 -16.94 -34.75 -21.55
CA TYR A 710 -18.19 -34.32 -20.94
C TYR A 710 -18.41 -32.83 -21.19
N VAL A 711 -19.66 -32.39 -21.25
CA VAL A 711 -20.08 -31.00 -21.49
C VAL A 711 -21.24 -30.62 -20.58
N GLN A 712 -21.31 -29.35 -20.20
CA GLN A 712 -22.34 -28.75 -19.36
C GLN A 712 -22.71 -27.38 -19.95
N GLN A 713 -24.01 -27.08 -20.08
CA GLN A 713 -24.51 -25.79 -20.55
C GLN A 713 -25.24 -25.06 -19.41
N GLY A 714 -24.79 -23.86 -19.05
CA GLY A 714 -25.40 -23.09 -17.96
C GLY A 714 -25.54 -23.89 -16.65
N GLY A 715 -26.72 -23.85 -16.03
CA GLY A 715 -27.02 -24.57 -14.79
C GLY A 715 -27.44 -26.04 -14.94
N GLU A 716 -27.47 -26.59 -16.17
CA GLU A 716 -27.93 -27.97 -16.42
C GLU A 716 -26.93 -29.04 -15.91
N PRO A 717 -27.34 -30.31 -15.75
CA PRO A 717 -26.44 -31.40 -15.44
C PRO A 717 -25.37 -31.64 -16.52
N GLU A 718 -24.18 -32.07 -16.11
CA GLU A 718 -23.13 -32.47 -17.03
C GLU A 718 -23.53 -33.75 -17.81
N MET A 719 -23.34 -33.75 -19.13
CA MET A 719 -23.62 -34.87 -20.02
C MET A 719 -22.35 -35.35 -20.76
N LYS A 720 -22.29 -36.65 -21.07
CA LYS A 720 -21.15 -37.24 -21.77
C LYS A 720 -21.26 -37.01 -23.28
N ALA A 721 -20.29 -36.29 -23.86
CA ALA A 721 -20.24 -35.93 -25.27
C ALA A 721 -19.57 -36.98 -26.16
N GLY A 722 -18.55 -37.70 -25.67
CA GLY A 722 -17.85 -38.70 -26.49
C GLY A 722 -16.80 -39.53 -25.75
N THR A 723 -16.16 -40.45 -26.45
CA THR A 723 -15.02 -41.26 -25.95
C THR A 723 -14.16 -41.77 -27.10
N ILE A 724 -12.84 -41.77 -26.90
CA ILE A 724 -11.85 -42.45 -27.74
C ILE A 724 -10.99 -43.37 -26.85
N ALA A 725 -10.43 -44.43 -27.43
CA ALA A 725 -9.55 -45.40 -26.77
C ALA A 725 -8.20 -45.45 -27.48
N PHE A 726 -7.14 -45.80 -26.74
CA PHE A 726 -5.76 -45.84 -27.21
C PHE A 726 -5.11 -47.17 -26.83
N ASP A 727 -4.46 -47.82 -27.80
CA ASP A 727 -3.60 -48.99 -27.56
C ASP A 727 -2.14 -48.54 -27.45
N ALA A 728 -1.42 -49.02 -26.43
CA ALA A 728 0.00 -48.75 -26.23
C ALA A 728 0.87 -49.08 -27.45
N ALA A 729 0.43 -50.01 -28.32
CA ALA A 729 1.09 -50.40 -29.55
C ALA A 729 1.04 -49.34 -30.67
N GLU A 730 0.16 -48.33 -30.59
CA GLU A 730 -0.03 -47.32 -31.63
C GLU A 730 0.96 -46.15 -31.54
N HIS A 731 1.71 -46.03 -30.43
CA HIS A 731 2.72 -44.97 -30.20
C HIS A 731 2.17 -43.54 -30.42
N LEU A 732 0.98 -43.26 -29.87
CA LEU A 732 0.35 -41.94 -29.93
C LEU A 732 0.82 -41.04 -28.78
N ASP A 733 1.46 -39.93 -29.12
CA ASP A 733 1.87 -38.87 -28.17
C ASP A 733 0.74 -37.85 -27.93
N ALA A 734 -0.21 -37.74 -28.87
CA ALA A 734 -1.38 -36.87 -28.82
C ALA A 734 -2.60 -37.49 -29.50
N ALA A 735 -3.81 -37.11 -29.08
CA ALA A 735 -5.06 -37.61 -29.64
C ALA A 735 -6.21 -36.60 -29.58
N LYS A 736 -7.14 -36.65 -30.56
CA LYS A 736 -8.23 -35.68 -30.76
C LYS A 736 -9.64 -36.29 -30.68
N LEU A 737 -10.60 -35.50 -30.21
CA LEU A 737 -12.04 -35.83 -30.18
C LEU A 737 -12.88 -34.58 -30.51
N GLU A 738 -13.99 -34.71 -31.23
CA GLU A 738 -14.82 -33.58 -31.69
C GLU A 738 -16.27 -33.63 -31.17
N PHE A 739 -16.90 -32.47 -31.01
CA PHE A 739 -18.28 -32.30 -30.55
C PHE A 739 -18.94 -31.05 -31.20
N ALA A 740 -20.23 -31.14 -31.53
CA ALA A 740 -21.05 -30.00 -31.92
C ALA A 740 -22.41 -29.98 -31.18
N PRO A 741 -22.92 -28.83 -30.71
CA PRO A 741 -24.20 -28.74 -29.97
C PRO A 741 -25.42 -29.27 -30.72
N LYS A 742 -25.35 -29.32 -32.05
CA LYS A 742 -26.42 -29.79 -32.94
C LYS A 742 -26.68 -31.30 -32.79
N ASP A 743 -25.71 -32.07 -32.27
CA ASP A 743 -25.80 -33.52 -32.12
C ASP A 743 -26.53 -33.98 -30.85
N ILE A 744 -26.83 -33.07 -29.91
CA ILE A 744 -27.64 -33.38 -28.72
C ILE A 744 -29.05 -33.89 -29.13
N GLY A 745 -29.54 -33.49 -30.31
CA GLY A 745 -30.82 -33.95 -30.85
C GLY A 745 -30.85 -35.38 -31.42
N THR A 746 -29.71 -36.08 -31.55
CA THR A 746 -29.63 -37.39 -32.25
C THR A 746 -29.18 -38.56 -31.36
N ALA A 747 -28.77 -38.31 -30.11
CA ALA A 747 -28.32 -39.32 -29.13
C ALA A 747 -29.46 -40.19 -28.53
N GLY A 748 -30.23 -40.87 -29.39
CA GLY A 748 -31.40 -41.65 -29.00
C GLY A 748 -31.07 -43.01 -28.38
N ASN A 749 -30.85 -43.08 -27.05
CA ASN A 749 -31.08 -44.30 -26.26
C ASN A 749 -31.11 -44.05 -24.74
N LEU A 750 -32.29 -43.72 -24.20
CA LEU A 750 -32.71 -44.02 -22.81
C LEU A 750 -34.22 -43.71 -22.68
N ARG A 751 -35.08 -44.66 -23.07
CA ARG A 751 -36.53 -44.59 -22.86
C ARG A 751 -36.96 -45.65 -21.86
N ASP A 752 -37.26 -45.23 -20.63
CA ASP A 752 -38.29 -45.85 -19.82
C ASP A 752 -38.89 -44.83 -18.82
N LEU A 753 -40.02 -44.25 -19.22
CA LEU A 753 -41.29 -44.18 -18.46
C LEU A 753 -41.19 -43.94 -16.92
N GLN A 754 -41.82 -42.91 -16.32
CA GLN A 754 -43.18 -42.43 -16.59
C GLN A 754 -43.48 -40.97 -16.15
N HIS A 755 -44.37 -40.31 -16.92
CA HIS A 755 -45.25 -39.17 -16.63
C HIS A 755 -44.96 -38.16 -15.49
N SER A 756 -44.82 -36.89 -15.89
CA SER A 756 -45.88 -35.90 -15.62
C SER A 756 -46.00 -34.89 -16.76
N GLU A 757 -47.23 -34.58 -17.21
CA GLU A 757 -47.47 -33.51 -18.19
C GLU A 757 -47.44 -32.14 -17.50
N SER A 758 -46.74 -31.16 -18.07
CA SER A 758 -46.92 -29.75 -17.72
C SER A 758 -46.82 -28.87 -18.97
N ALA A 759 -47.75 -27.92 -19.10
CA ALA A 759 -47.94 -27.12 -20.30
C ALA A 759 -46.72 -26.26 -20.69
N ALA A 760 -46.64 -25.93 -21.99
CA ALA A 760 -45.66 -24.98 -22.51
C ALA A 760 -45.78 -23.62 -21.80
N ARG A 761 -44.63 -23.06 -21.41
CA ARG A 761 -44.49 -21.65 -21.04
C ARG A 761 -43.84 -20.90 -22.20
N PRO A 762 -44.39 -19.77 -22.66
CA PRO A 762 -43.63 -18.76 -23.37
C PRO A 762 -42.54 -18.17 -22.47
N ASP A 763 -41.59 -17.47 -23.07
CA ASP A 763 -40.61 -16.58 -22.42
C ASP A 763 -39.78 -17.24 -21.30
N GLN A 764 -38.83 -18.09 -21.70
CA GLN A 764 -37.54 -18.16 -21.00
C GLN A 764 -36.61 -17.08 -21.60
N PRO A 765 -35.84 -16.33 -20.79
CA PRO A 765 -34.76 -15.50 -21.32
C PRO A 765 -33.67 -16.38 -21.95
N GLU A 766 -32.89 -15.81 -22.87
CA GLU A 766 -31.79 -16.54 -23.50
C GLU A 766 -30.78 -17.00 -22.43
N HIS A 767 -30.56 -18.32 -22.35
CA HIS A 767 -29.60 -18.92 -21.42
C HIS A 767 -28.20 -18.37 -21.70
N ILE A 768 -27.50 -17.89 -20.66
CA ILE A 768 -26.16 -17.33 -20.78
C ILE A 768 -25.24 -18.38 -21.42
N GLY A 769 -24.77 -18.08 -22.64
CA GLY A 769 -24.20 -19.03 -23.59
C GLY A 769 -22.78 -19.52 -23.29
N GLY A 770 -22.50 -19.89 -22.04
CA GLY A 770 -21.27 -20.56 -21.64
C GLY A 770 -21.44 -22.08 -21.57
N TRP A 771 -20.51 -22.80 -22.18
CA TRP A 771 -20.31 -24.23 -22.00
C TRP A 771 -19.10 -24.48 -21.11
N LYS A 772 -19.24 -25.32 -20.10
CA LYS A 772 -18.11 -25.94 -19.39
C LYS A 772 -17.88 -27.32 -19.98
N VAL A 773 -16.62 -27.65 -20.23
CA VAL A 773 -16.19 -28.91 -20.86
C VAL A 773 -15.22 -29.61 -19.92
N ARG A 774 -15.32 -30.94 -19.78
CA ARG A 774 -14.42 -31.76 -18.98
C ARG A 774 -13.88 -32.95 -19.76
N GLY A 775 -12.56 -33.00 -19.93
CA GLY A 775 -11.83 -34.15 -20.48
C GLY A 775 -11.35 -35.05 -19.35
N VAL A 776 -11.59 -36.36 -19.48
CA VAL A 776 -11.21 -37.38 -18.48
C VAL A 776 -10.40 -38.48 -19.18
N TYR A 777 -9.09 -38.50 -18.96
CA TYR A 777 -8.22 -39.59 -19.39
C TYR A 777 -8.14 -40.68 -18.32
N ARG A 778 -8.42 -41.92 -18.70
CA ARG A 778 -8.28 -43.13 -17.89
C ARG A 778 -7.17 -43.98 -18.52
N GLY A 779 -5.93 -43.66 -18.17
CA GLY A 779 -4.76 -44.42 -18.57
C GLY A 779 -4.59 -45.72 -17.78
N GLU A 780 -3.71 -46.60 -18.25
CA GLU A 780 -3.32 -47.79 -17.47
C GLU A 780 -2.51 -47.45 -16.21
N ASP A 781 -1.83 -46.28 -16.17
CA ASP A 781 -1.04 -45.83 -15.01
C ASP A 781 -1.78 -44.86 -14.07
N ARG A 782 -2.82 -44.15 -14.54
CA ARG A 782 -3.58 -43.14 -13.77
C ARG A 782 -4.92 -42.78 -14.39
N ILE A 783 -5.78 -42.13 -13.59
CA ILE A 783 -6.91 -41.35 -14.09
C ILE A 783 -6.56 -39.86 -13.91
N GLN A 784 -6.87 -39.03 -14.91
CA GLN A 784 -6.56 -37.59 -14.96
C GLN A 784 -7.75 -36.82 -15.54
N GLU A 785 -8.07 -35.67 -14.95
CA GLU A 785 -9.15 -34.80 -15.42
C GLU A 785 -8.67 -33.37 -15.70
N ARG A 786 -9.33 -32.71 -16.66
CA ARG A 786 -9.09 -31.31 -17.08
C ARG A 786 -10.42 -30.67 -17.48
N THR A 787 -10.55 -29.37 -17.25
CA THR A 787 -11.73 -28.58 -17.63
C THR A 787 -11.33 -27.29 -18.35
N ALA A 788 -12.23 -26.77 -19.19
CA ALA A 788 -12.10 -25.46 -19.83
C ALA A 788 -13.49 -24.92 -20.26
N LEU A 789 -13.54 -23.64 -20.63
CA LEU A 789 -14.74 -22.94 -21.07
C LEU A 789 -14.82 -22.77 -22.59
N TRP A 790 -16.04 -22.75 -23.11
CA TRP A 790 -16.35 -22.44 -24.51
C TRP A 790 -17.57 -21.52 -24.63
N PHE A 791 -17.42 -20.43 -25.37
CA PHE A 791 -18.44 -19.40 -25.58
C PHE A 791 -18.68 -19.17 -27.08
N PRO A 792 -19.72 -19.78 -27.67
CA PRO A 792 -20.11 -19.49 -29.06
C PRO A 792 -20.54 -18.02 -29.22
N GLN A 793 -19.80 -17.27 -30.05
CA GLN A 793 -20.12 -15.88 -30.39
C GLN A 793 -21.47 -15.77 -31.11
N THR A 794 -22.25 -14.73 -30.81
CA THR A 794 -23.49 -14.44 -31.55
C THR A 794 -23.20 -13.56 -32.77
N ARG A 795 -24.12 -13.55 -33.76
CA ARG A 795 -24.04 -12.65 -34.93
C ARG A 795 -24.50 -11.22 -34.64
N SER A 796 -24.58 -10.84 -33.37
CA SER A 796 -24.87 -9.47 -32.94
C SER A 796 -23.65 -8.57 -33.17
N GLU A 797 -23.83 -7.27 -33.09
CA GLU A 797 -22.74 -6.29 -33.06
C GLU A 797 -22.66 -5.62 -31.68
N VAL A 798 -21.45 -5.27 -31.24
CA VAL A 798 -21.26 -4.51 -30.00
C VAL A 798 -21.71 -3.06 -30.24
N GLN A 799 -22.82 -2.67 -29.60
CA GLN A 799 -23.39 -1.33 -29.73
C GLN A 799 -22.61 -0.35 -28.84
N GLN A 800 -22.05 0.68 -29.46
CA GLN A 800 -21.46 1.86 -28.81
C GLN A 800 -22.44 3.04 -28.94
N LYS A 801 -22.73 3.74 -27.84
CA LYS A 801 -23.69 4.87 -27.79
C LYS A 801 -23.20 5.99 -26.90
N ILE A 802 -23.47 7.21 -27.32
CA ILE A 802 -23.35 8.42 -26.50
C ILE A 802 -24.77 8.96 -26.30
N GLU A 803 -25.17 9.14 -25.04
CA GLU A 803 -26.52 9.56 -24.65
C GLU A 803 -26.43 10.74 -23.66
N GLU A 804 -27.36 11.70 -23.75
CA GLU A 804 -27.49 12.75 -22.73
C GLU A 804 -28.11 12.12 -21.46
N GLY A 805 -27.51 12.38 -20.30
CA GLY A 805 -28.05 11.93 -19.02
C GLY A 805 -29.40 12.56 -18.65
N ALA A 806 -29.94 12.14 -17.50
CA ALA A 806 -30.94 12.93 -16.79
C ALA A 806 -30.35 14.31 -16.39
N ALA A 807 -31.20 15.27 -16.02
CA ALA A 807 -30.83 16.69 -15.82
C ALA A 807 -29.77 16.99 -14.73
N GLU A 808 -29.27 15.98 -14.03
CA GLU A 808 -28.23 16.03 -12.97
C GLU A 808 -27.04 15.11 -13.29
N SER A 809 -26.94 14.61 -14.53
CA SER A 809 -25.92 13.65 -15.01
C SER A 809 -25.33 14.08 -16.35
N GLY A 810 -24.07 13.71 -16.62
CA GLY A 810 -23.31 14.16 -17.78
C GLY A 810 -23.58 13.40 -19.07
N THR A 811 -22.57 13.37 -19.94
CA THR A 811 -22.60 12.65 -21.21
C THR A 811 -22.28 11.18 -20.97
N LEU A 812 -23.27 10.31 -21.14
CA LEU A 812 -23.16 8.88 -20.87
C LEU A 812 -22.60 8.13 -22.08
N TYR A 813 -21.45 7.49 -21.90
CA TYR A 813 -20.88 6.54 -22.86
C TYR A 813 -21.31 5.13 -22.46
N THR A 814 -22.05 4.45 -23.34
CA THR A 814 -22.53 3.08 -23.10
C THR A 814 -22.01 2.12 -24.17
N VAL A 815 -21.54 0.95 -23.74
CA VAL A 815 -21.21 -0.19 -24.61
C VAL A 815 -22.07 -1.38 -24.22
N ASN A 816 -22.71 -2.02 -25.19
CA ASN A 816 -23.58 -3.18 -24.97
C ASN A 816 -23.29 -4.29 -26.01
N ASN A 817 -23.02 -5.52 -25.57
CA ASN A 817 -22.73 -6.64 -26.48
C ASN A 817 -23.91 -7.63 -26.66
N GLY A 818 -25.09 -7.30 -26.16
CA GLY A 818 -26.28 -8.15 -26.11
C GLY A 818 -26.48 -8.90 -24.79
N VAL A 819 -25.42 -9.13 -24.00
CA VAL A 819 -25.49 -9.83 -22.69
C VAL A 819 -25.02 -8.94 -21.55
N LEU A 820 -23.88 -8.27 -21.76
CA LEU A 820 -23.27 -7.27 -20.89
C LEU A 820 -23.59 -5.86 -21.41
N SER A 821 -23.71 -4.91 -20.48
CA SER A 821 -23.77 -3.47 -20.76
C SER A 821 -22.93 -2.71 -19.74
N ILE A 822 -21.97 -1.89 -20.17
CA ILE A 822 -21.23 -0.97 -19.31
C ILE A 822 -21.55 0.48 -19.64
N THR A 823 -21.57 1.35 -18.63
CA THR A 823 -21.79 2.79 -18.79
C THR A 823 -20.80 3.60 -17.94
N ALA A 824 -20.33 4.72 -18.50
CA ALA A 824 -19.37 5.63 -17.89
C ALA A 824 -19.66 7.09 -18.27
N ASP A 825 -19.18 8.01 -17.45
CA ASP A 825 -19.34 9.47 -17.61
C ASP A 825 -17.97 10.14 -17.37
N PRO A 826 -17.44 10.95 -18.30
CA PRO A 826 -16.17 11.63 -18.12
C PRO A 826 -16.18 12.58 -16.91
N ALA A 827 -17.32 13.20 -16.58
CA ALA A 827 -17.45 14.09 -15.43
C ALA A 827 -17.39 13.34 -14.09
N PHE A 828 -17.75 12.05 -14.07
CA PHE A 828 -17.58 11.16 -12.92
C PHE A 828 -16.19 10.51 -12.89
N ALA A 829 -15.15 11.34 -13.09
CA ALA A 829 -13.73 10.97 -13.14
C ALA A 829 -13.41 9.79 -14.09
N GLY A 830 -14.21 9.59 -15.16
CA GLY A 830 -14.02 8.51 -16.13
C GLY A 830 -14.23 7.09 -15.57
N VAL A 831 -14.96 6.93 -14.48
CA VAL A 831 -15.20 5.63 -13.83
C VAL A 831 -16.31 4.86 -14.57
N ILE A 832 -16.15 3.54 -14.77
CA ILE A 832 -17.25 2.67 -15.20
C ILE A 832 -18.18 2.46 -14.00
N HIS A 833 -19.30 3.18 -13.96
CA HIS A 833 -20.19 3.22 -12.80
C HIS A 833 -21.35 2.20 -12.85
N SER A 834 -21.50 1.46 -13.95
CA SER A 834 -22.57 0.49 -14.20
C SER A 834 -22.03 -0.69 -15.01
N LEU A 835 -22.32 -1.93 -14.58
CA LEU A 835 -22.14 -3.18 -15.33
C LEU A 835 -23.40 -4.01 -15.18
N LYS A 836 -24.24 -4.01 -16.22
CA LYS A 836 -25.51 -4.74 -16.24
C LYS A 836 -25.39 -6.02 -17.02
N VAL A 837 -25.94 -7.10 -16.48
CA VAL A 837 -26.03 -8.41 -17.16
C VAL A 837 -27.50 -8.81 -17.23
N GLN A 838 -28.02 -8.93 -18.44
CA GLN A 838 -29.46 -9.12 -18.71
C GLN A 838 -30.39 -8.12 -17.99
N GLY A 839 -29.86 -6.95 -17.60
CA GLY A 839 -30.57 -5.87 -16.88
C GLY A 839 -30.26 -5.79 -15.38
N GLU A 840 -29.71 -6.84 -14.75
CA GLU A 840 -29.28 -6.81 -13.35
C GLU A 840 -27.97 -6.03 -13.19
N GLU A 841 -27.90 -5.07 -12.26
CA GLU A 841 -26.68 -4.31 -11.94
C GLU A 841 -25.72 -5.10 -11.03
N TRP A 842 -24.42 -5.03 -11.29
CA TRP A 842 -23.37 -5.76 -10.58
C TRP A 842 -22.29 -4.89 -9.93
N LEU A 843 -22.18 -3.61 -10.27
CA LEU A 843 -21.25 -2.69 -9.61
C LEU A 843 -21.93 -1.95 -8.45
N ASP A 844 -21.11 -1.57 -7.47
CA ASP A 844 -21.50 -0.61 -6.45
C ASP A 844 -20.86 0.74 -6.77
N SER A 845 -21.65 1.82 -6.85
CA SER A 845 -21.20 3.17 -7.20
C SER A 845 -22.07 4.22 -6.53
N SER A 846 -21.55 5.44 -6.37
CA SER A 846 -22.32 6.59 -5.86
C SER A 846 -22.91 7.49 -6.95
N TYR A 847 -22.70 7.14 -8.23
CA TYR A 847 -23.13 7.93 -9.39
C TYR A 847 -24.58 8.46 -9.27
N PRO A 848 -24.85 9.75 -9.54
CA PRO A 848 -23.99 10.71 -10.26
C PRO A 848 -22.96 11.46 -9.42
N GLU A 849 -23.05 11.50 -8.08
CA GLU A 849 -22.18 12.34 -7.25
C GLU A 849 -21.17 11.52 -6.43
N PRO A 850 -19.88 11.92 -6.37
CA PRO A 850 -18.89 11.26 -5.53
C PRO A 850 -19.20 11.49 -4.04
N ALA A 851 -19.22 10.42 -3.24
CA ALA A 851 -19.67 10.48 -1.85
C ALA A 851 -18.70 9.78 -0.86
N PRO A 852 -18.65 10.15 0.43
CA PRO A 852 -17.88 9.42 1.44
C PRO A 852 -18.47 8.02 1.69
N ARG A 853 -17.65 6.95 1.64
CA ARG A 853 -18.10 5.58 1.94
C ARG A 853 -17.01 4.72 2.59
N SER A 854 -17.34 4.10 3.72
CA SER A 854 -16.43 3.29 4.53
C SER A 854 -15.12 4.04 4.87
N TRP A 855 -14.04 3.74 4.15
CA TRP A 855 -12.71 4.35 4.35
C TRP A 855 -12.46 5.53 3.40
N TRP A 856 -13.07 5.51 2.21
CA TRP A 856 -12.82 6.41 1.09
C TRP A 856 -13.67 7.69 1.16
N ASN A 857 -13.08 8.81 0.76
CA ASN A 857 -13.76 10.09 0.52
C ASN A 857 -12.89 10.96 -0.42
N PRO A 858 -13.39 11.38 -1.60
CA PRO A 858 -14.58 10.85 -2.25
C PRO A 858 -14.43 9.35 -2.59
N TRP A 859 -15.55 8.63 -2.62
CA TRP A 859 -15.65 7.29 -3.20
C TRP A 859 -16.54 7.36 -4.44
N TYR A 860 -16.06 6.77 -5.54
CA TYR A 860 -16.80 6.66 -6.81
C TYR A 860 -17.43 5.27 -7.00
N GLY A 861 -16.80 4.24 -6.44
CA GLY A 861 -17.11 2.84 -6.70
C GLY A 861 -16.77 2.42 -8.14
N GLY A 862 -17.58 1.53 -8.72
CA GLY A 862 -17.46 1.12 -10.11
C GLY A 862 -16.26 0.22 -10.41
N MET A 863 -15.77 0.28 -11.65
CA MET A 863 -14.46 -0.26 -12.04
C MET A 863 -13.52 0.90 -12.39
N THR A 864 -12.30 0.87 -11.87
CA THR A 864 -11.35 1.95 -12.04
C THR A 864 -9.89 1.56 -11.79
N VAL A 865 -8.99 2.52 -11.80
CA VAL A 865 -7.57 2.37 -11.46
C VAL A 865 -7.16 3.33 -10.33
N ASP A 866 -6.44 2.79 -9.35
CA ASP A 866 -5.75 3.50 -8.30
C ASP A 866 -4.30 3.77 -8.75
N ILE A 867 -3.89 5.04 -8.66
CA ILE A 867 -2.60 5.54 -9.17
C ILE A 867 -1.72 5.95 -7.97
N PRO A 868 -0.44 5.51 -7.90
CA PRO A 868 0.46 5.83 -6.79
C PRO A 868 0.44 7.28 -6.32
N GLY A 869 0.19 7.47 -5.03
CA GLY A 869 0.20 8.76 -4.36
C GLY A 869 -1.04 9.65 -4.56
N MET A 870 -2.01 9.23 -5.38
CA MET A 870 -3.20 10.05 -5.70
C MET A 870 -4.45 9.56 -4.95
N ASN A 871 -5.12 10.47 -4.24
CA ASN A 871 -6.44 10.19 -3.67
C ASN A 871 -7.59 10.61 -4.63
N GLY A 872 -8.84 10.37 -4.19
CA GLY A 872 -10.02 10.72 -4.97
C GLY A 872 -10.21 12.22 -5.24
N PHE A 873 -9.78 13.11 -4.33
CA PHE A 873 -9.83 14.57 -4.54
C PHE A 873 -8.81 15.00 -5.60
N SER A 874 -7.56 14.55 -5.50
CA SER A 874 -6.52 14.84 -6.50
C SER A 874 -6.92 14.33 -7.88
N ARG A 875 -7.51 13.12 -7.96
CA ARG A 875 -8.06 12.58 -9.20
C ARG A 875 -9.19 13.44 -9.78
N GLN A 876 -10.07 14.01 -8.95
CA GLN A 876 -11.15 14.90 -9.41
C GLN A 876 -10.63 16.17 -10.08
N LEU A 877 -9.37 16.55 -9.85
CA LEU A 877 -8.76 17.72 -10.48
C LEU A 877 -8.21 17.41 -11.89
N GLU A 878 -7.86 16.17 -12.22
CA GLU A 878 -7.21 15.82 -13.49
C GLU A 878 -8.18 15.78 -14.69
N GLN A 879 -7.63 15.81 -15.91
CA GLN A 879 -8.46 15.75 -17.12
C GLN A 879 -8.83 14.31 -17.48
N THR A 880 -10.12 14.04 -17.58
CA THR A 880 -10.69 12.74 -17.94
C THR A 880 -11.42 12.77 -19.27
N SER A 881 -11.24 11.74 -20.10
CA SER A 881 -11.92 11.59 -21.38
C SER A 881 -12.31 10.14 -21.65
N ILE A 882 -13.28 9.92 -22.53
CA ILE A 882 -13.74 8.59 -22.95
C ILE A 882 -13.77 8.54 -24.48
N SER A 883 -13.16 7.52 -25.05
CA SER A 883 -13.23 7.20 -26.48
C SER A 883 -13.72 5.77 -26.69
N TRP A 884 -13.99 5.40 -27.93
CA TRP A 884 -14.12 3.99 -28.31
C TRP A 884 -12.76 3.31 -28.36
N SER A 885 -12.76 1.98 -28.26
CA SER A 885 -11.55 1.16 -28.38
C SER A 885 -11.86 -0.19 -29.01
N GLU A 886 -10.97 -0.65 -29.87
CA GLU A 886 -11.00 -1.98 -30.48
C GLU A 886 -9.59 -2.60 -30.36
N GLN A 887 -9.50 -3.90 -30.14
CA GLN A 887 -8.24 -4.66 -30.06
C GLN A 887 -8.43 -6.05 -30.69
N GLU A 888 -7.39 -6.55 -31.35
CA GLU A 888 -7.36 -7.91 -31.93
C GLU A 888 -6.55 -8.85 -31.02
N ASP A 889 -7.10 -10.02 -30.71
CA ASP A 889 -6.36 -11.10 -30.01
C ASP A 889 -5.60 -12.01 -30.98
N GLN A 890 -4.74 -12.89 -30.46
CA GLN A 890 -3.89 -13.76 -31.30
C GLN A 890 -4.66 -14.76 -32.20
N PHE A 891 -5.98 -14.86 -32.04
CA PHE A 891 -6.85 -15.72 -32.84
C PHE A 891 -7.68 -14.93 -33.87
N GLY A 892 -7.51 -13.60 -33.95
CA GLY A 892 -8.21 -12.73 -34.88
C GLY A 892 -9.61 -12.31 -34.41
N ASN A 893 -9.95 -12.45 -33.14
CA ASN A 893 -11.20 -11.88 -32.63
C ASN A 893 -11.01 -10.38 -32.38
N VAL A 894 -11.88 -9.54 -32.98
CA VAL A 894 -11.90 -8.10 -32.72
C VAL A 894 -12.80 -7.82 -31.50
N TRP A 895 -12.17 -7.54 -30.37
CA TRP A 895 -12.82 -7.10 -29.14
C TRP A 895 -13.13 -5.61 -29.24
N LYS A 896 -14.35 -5.20 -28.85
CA LYS A 896 -14.81 -3.80 -28.94
C LYS A 896 -15.30 -3.27 -27.60
N GLY A 897 -15.10 -1.98 -27.35
CA GLY A 897 -15.70 -1.29 -26.23
C GLY A 897 -15.22 0.16 -26.09
N MET A 898 -14.82 0.56 -24.89
CA MET A 898 -14.44 1.95 -24.58
C MET A 898 -13.07 2.04 -23.90
N LYS A 899 -12.42 3.20 -24.07
CA LYS A 899 -11.17 3.59 -23.42
C LYS A 899 -11.41 4.81 -22.56
N THR A 900 -11.19 4.70 -21.26
CA THR A 900 -11.24 5.82 -20.30
C THR A 900 -9.82 6.30 -20.05
N SER A 901 -9.53 7.56 -20.37
CA SER A 901 -8.18 8.14 -20.25
C SER A 901 -8.14 9.18 -19.13
N ILE A 902 -7.06 9.17 -18.35
CA ILE A 902 -6.73 10.17 -17.34
C ILE A 902 -5.39 10.81 -17.73
N CYS A 903 -5.40 12.10 -18.06
CA CYS A 903 -4.19 12.89 -18.30
C CYS A 903 -3.84 13.64 -17.01
N ILE A 904 -2.64 13.41 -16.48
CA ILE A 904 -2.22 13.93 -15.18
C ILE A 904 -1.36 15.19 -15.38
N ASP A 905 -1.95 16.35 -15.11
CA ASP A 905 -1.34 17.66 -15.28
C ASP A 905 -1.14 18.37 -13.93
N LYS A 906 -2.02 18.18 -12.95
CA LYS A 906 -1.99 18.96 -11.70
C LYS A 906 -1.14 18.28 -10.65
N HIS A 907 -1.37 16.99 -10.38
CA HIS A 907 -0.68 16.19 -9.36
C HIS A 907 0.84 16.10 -9.61
N GLU A 908 1.62 16.69 -8.70
CA GLU A 908 3.07 16.92 -8.79
C GLU A 908 3.87 15.70 -9.25
N ALA A 909 3.72 14.56 -8.57
CA ALA A 909 4.62 13.41 -8.72
C ALA A 909 4.42 12.59 -10.01
N ASN A 910 3.20 12.62 -10.56
CA ASN A 910 2.81 11.89 -11.78
C ASN A 910 2.58 12.82 -12.99
N ARG A 911 2.89 14.13 -12.87
CA ARG A 911 2.68 15.11 -13.95
C ARG A 911 3.41 14.71 -15.24
N GLY A 912 2.65 14.64 -16.33
CA GLY A 912 3.11 14.19 -17.65
C GLY A 912 2.87 12.70 -17.91
N MET A 913 2.14 11.99 -17.04
CA MET A 913 1.71 10.61 -17.29
C MET A 913 0.26 10.59 -17.78
N THR A 914 -0.03 9.70 -18.73
CA THR A 914 -1.39 9.36 -19.17
C THR A 914 -1.67 7.91 -18.84
N VAL A 915 -2.77 7.65 -18.14
CA VAL A 915 -3.24 6.28 -17.84
C VAL A 915 -4.51 6.03 -18.63
N GLN A 916 -4.53 4.97 -19.44
CA GLN A 916 -5.70 4.58 -20.23
C GLN A 916 -6.20 3.20 -19.76
N GLN A 917 -7.48 3.07 -19.44
CA GLN A 917 -8.12 1.77 -19.17
C GLN A 917 -9.04 1.41 -20.34
N HIS A 918 -8.86 0.21 -20.89
CA HIS A 918 -9.62 -0.32 -22.03
C HIS A 918 -10.58 -1.41 -21.53
N TYR A 919 -11.88 -1.19 -21.72
CA TYR A 919 -12.94 -2.12 -21.32
C TYR A 919 -13.56 -2.72 -22.59
N LEU A 920 -13.32 -4.02 -22.81
CA LEU A 920 -13.42 -4.67 -24.11
C LEU A 920 -14.27 -5.93 -24.06
N MET A 921 -15.16 -6.14 -25.04
CA MET A 921 -16.10 -7.26 -25.09
C MET A 921 -16.21 -7.87 -26.51
N LEU A 922 -16.61 -9.15 -26.58
CA LEU A 922 -17.02 -9.84 -27.81
C LEU A 922 -18.55 -9.95 -27.92
N PRO A 923 -19.14 -10.04 -29.14
CA PRO A 923 -20.60 -10.09 -29.31
C PRO A 923 -21.26 -11.32 -28.67
N GLY A 924 -22.23 -11.08 -27.79
CA GLY A 924 -22.99 -12.12 -27.08
C GLY A 924 -22.23 -12.89 -26.00
N VAL A 925 -20.96 -12.55 -25.73
CA VAL A 925 -20.10 -13.28 -24.79
C VAL A 925 -20.18 -12.63 -23.39
N PRO A 926 -20.40 -13.39 -22.30
CA PRO A 926 -20.51 -12.83 -20.95
C PRO A 926 -19.13 -12.56 -20.30
N VAL A 927 -18.17 -12.10 -21.10
CA VAL A 927 -16.78 -11.83 -20.72
C VAL A 927 -16.44 -10.38 -21.01
N LEU A 928 -16.00 -9.66 -19.98
CA LEU A 928 -15.37 -8.34 -20.10
C LEU A 928 -13.86 -8.53 -19.91
N CYS A 929 -13.07 -8.11 -20.89
CA CYS A 929 -11.63 -7.96 -20.77
C CYS A 929 -11.30 -6.53 -20.28
N THR A 930 -10.28 -6.39 -19.45
CA THR A 930 -9.70 -5.10 -19.06
C THR A 930 -8.20 -5.11 -19.32
N LEU A 931 -7.72 -4.05 -19.96
CA LEU A 931 -6.30 -3.74 -20.18
C LEU A 931 -6.03 -2.33 -19.66
N VAL A 932 -4.86 -2.09 -19.07
CA VAL A 932 -4.38 -0.76 -18.71
C VAL A 932 -3.09 -0.46 -19.46
N SER A 933 -3.00 0.70 -20.10
CA SER A 933 -1.75 1.24 -20.63
C SER A 933 -1.34 2.48 -19.84
N VAL A 934 -0.02 2.69 -19.73
CA VAL A 934 0.58 3.85 -19.06
C VAL A 934 1.62 4.45 -19.98
N THR A 935 1.35 5.65 -20.47
CA THR A 935 2.30 6.48 -21.22
C THR A 935 2.99 7.43 -20.24
N ASN A 936 4.32 7.42 -20.25
CA ASN A 936 5.15 8.26 -19.40
C ASN A 936 5.85 9.33 -20.24
N LYS A 937 5.36 10.57 -20.20
CA LYS A 937 6.03 11.78 -20.71
C LYS A 937 6.42 12.70 -19.54
N SER A 938 6.79 12.10 -18.40
CA SER A 938 7.08 12.82 -17.16
C SER A 938 8.53 13.31 -17.05
N GLY A 939 9.36 13.18 -18.07
CA GLY A 939 10.78 13.58 -18.05
C GLY A 939 11.67 12.68 -17.20
N LEU A 940 11.13 11.62 -16.60
CA LEU A 940 11.78 10.78 -15.60
C LEU A 940 11.44 9.31 -15.82
N THR A 941 12.43 8.43 -15.66
CA THR A 941 12.23 6.98 -15.70
C THR A 941 11.69 6.48 -14.36
N ARG A 942 10.65 5.64 -14.37
CA ARG A 942 10.04 5.01 -13.18
C ARG A 942 10.20 3.49 -13.24
N ALA A 943 11.19 2.94 -12.54
CA ALA A 943 11.28 1.49 -12.31
C ALA A 943 10.34 1.06 -11.17
N ASN A 944 9.78 -0.15 -11.25
CA ASN A 944 8.85 -0.74 -10.28
C ASN A 944 7.60 0.15 -9.98
N TYR A 945 7.12 0.90 -10.97
CA TYR A 945 5.90 1.70 -10.85
C TYR A 945 4.69 0.77 -10.73
N THR A 946 3.97 0.85 -9.62
CA THR A 946 2.96 -0.15 -9.23
C THR A 946 1.56 0.40 -9.42
N ILE A 947 0.78 -0.10 -10.37
CA ILE A 947 -0.57 0.39 -10.67
C ILE A 947 -1.62 -0.67 -10.31
N THR A 948 -2.75 -0.25 -9.72
CA THR A 948 -3.76 -1.19 -9.20
C THR A 948 -5.14 -0.94 -9.80
N GLU A 949 -5.69 -1.93 -10.50
CA GLU A 949 -7.11 -1.94 -10.85
C GLU A 949 -7.96 -2.14 -9.59
N ALA A 950 -9.00 -1.34 -9.40
CA ALA A 950 -9.94 -1.44 -8.27
C ALA A 950 -11.38 -1.62 -8.79
N ARG A 951 -12.10 -2.60 -8.25
CA ARG A 951 -13.47 -2.98 -8.70
C ARG A 951 -14.37 -3.16 -7.49
N PHE A 952 -15.51 -2.47 -7.47
CA PHE A 952 -16.47 -2.49 -6.36
C PHE A 952 -17.77 -3.17 -6.77
N PHE A 953 -18.13 -4.26 -6.07
CA PHE A 953 -19.21 -5.15 -6.50
C PHE A 953 -20.44 -5.12 -5.60
N LYS A 954 -21.62 -5.12 -6.24
CA LYS A 954 -22.93 -5.24 -5.60
C LYS A 954 -23.70 -6.43 -6.18
N PRO A 955 -23.54 -7.66 -5.63
CA PRO A 955 -24.15 -8.86 -6.21
C PRO A 955 -25.67 -8.99 -5.96
N ALA A 956 -26.26 -8.10 -5.15
CA ALA A 956 -27.70 -8.00 -4.93
C ALA A 956 -28.11 -6.60 -4.44
N ASP A 957 -29.34 -6.22 -4.71
CA ASP A 957 -29.92 -4.92 -4.35
C ASP A 957 -29.85 -4.68 -2.83
N ALA A 958 -30.16 -5.73 -2.06
CA ALA A 958 -29.89 -5.86 -0.63
C ALA A 958 -28.50 -6.49 -0.41
N TYR A 959 -27.54 -5.65 -0.02
CA TYR A 959 -26.12 -6.05 0.15
C TYR A 959 -25.92 -7.29 1.04
N THR A 960 -26.77 -7.48 2.07
CA THR A 960 -26.71 -8.60 3.04
C THR A 960 -27.21 -9.96 2.51
N GLU A 961 -27.72 -10.02 1.29
CA GLU A 961 -28.03 -11.28 0.57
C GLU A 961 -26.83 -11.81 -0.22
N GLY A 962 -25.82 -10.96 -0.42
CA GLY A 962 -24.61 -11.28 -1.15
C GLY A 962 -23.61 -12.15 -0.38
N TRP A 963 -22.70 -12.77 -1.11
CA TRP A 963 -21.59 -13.56 -0.57
C TRP A 963 -20.35 -13.47 -1.47
N ILE A 964 -19.17 -13.71 -0.90
CA ILE A 964 -17.89 -13.85 -1.62
C ILE A 964 -17.18 -15.15 -1.24
N GLU A 965 -16.37 -15.68 -2.15
CA GLU A 965 -15.49 -16.83 -1.92
C GLU A 965 -14.34 -16.87 -2.94
N GLN A 966 -13.23 -17.50 -2.57
CA GLN A 966 -12.28 -18.07 -3.52
C GLN A 966 -12.75 -19.49 -3.86
N PRO A 967 -12.70 -19.96 -5.13
CA PRO A 967 -13.13 -21.31 -5.46
C PRO A 967 -12.38 -22.39 -4.65
N ASN A 968 -13.17 -23.25 -3.99
CA ASN A 968 -12.75 -24.31 -3.05
C ASN A 968 -12.41 -23.87 -1.61
N GLU A 969 -12.49 -22.58 -1.29
CA GLU A 969 -12.37 -22.07 0.08
C GLU A 969 -13.75 -21.76 0.70
N ASP A 970 -13.74 -21.21 1.92
CA ASP A 970 -14.95 -20.80 2.65
C ASP A 970 -15.76 -19.69 1.95
N ARG A 971 -17.08 -19.71 2.17
CA ARG A 971 -18.01 -18.69 1.67
C ARG A 971 -18.40 -17.70 2.77
N PHE A 972 -18.16 -16.42 2.51
CA PHE A 972 -18.38 -15.35 3.47
C PHE A 972 -19.61 -14.49 3.12
N PRO A 973 -20.60 -14.35 4.03
CA PRO A 973 -21.80 -13.56 3.78
C PRO A 973 -21.54 -12.06 3.98
N LEU A 974 -21.96 -11.25 3.01
CA LEU A 974 -21.76 -9.80 3.02
C LEU A 974 -22.58 -9.10 4.12
N GLY A 975 -22.11 -7.94 4.55
CA GLY A 975 -22.79 -7.13 5.56
C GLY A 975 -22.71 -7.64 7.01
N LYS A 976 -22.00 -8.76 7.27
CA LYS A 976 -21.94 -9.43 8.58
C LYS A 976 -20.52 -9.75 9.07
N VAL A 977 -19.54 -9.76 8.17
CA VAL A 977 -18.11 -9.98 8.46
C VAL A 977 -17.31 -8.77 8.02
N ASP A 978 -16.10 -8.65 8.53
CA ASP A 978 -15.03 -7.85 7.95
C ASP A 978 -13.90 -8.82 7.58
N ILE A 979 -13.48 -8.83 6.32
CA ILE A 979 -12.56 -9.84 5.76
C ILE A 979 -11.76 -9.29 4.59
N GLY A 980 -10.50 -9.73 4.48
CA GLY A 980 -9.67 -9.62 3.28
C GLY A 980 -9.20 -11.01 2.83
N LEU A 981 -9.05 -11.21 1.52
CA LEU A 981 -8.69 -12.47 0.89
C LEU A 981 -7.58 -12.24 -0.17
N PRO A 982 -6.38 -12.82 -0.04
CA PRO A 982 -5.42 -12.90 -1.14
C PRO A 982 -5.93 -13.86 -2.23
N LEU A 983 -5.79 -13.48 -3.51
CA LEU A 983 -6.48 -14.15 -4.62
C LEU A 983 -5.55 -14.93 -5.55
N ARG A 984 -5.91 -16.20 -5.75
CA ARG A 984 -5.25 -17.17 -6.64
C ARG A 984 -6.12 -17.44 -7.87
N ASN A 985 -5.87 -16.68 -8.94
CA ASN A 985 -6.53 -16.74 -10.25
C ASN A 985 -8.01 -16.34 -10.32
N ILE A 986 -8.85 -16.65 -9.32
CA ILE A 986 -10.30 -16.38 -9.37
C ILE A 986 -10.84 -15.89 -8.01
N PHE A 987 -11.49 -14.73 -8.02
CA PHE A 987 -12.46 -14.30 -7.02
C PHE A 987 -13.88 -14.56 -7.51
N ARG A 988 -14.78 -15.05 -6.66
CA ARG A 988 -16.20 -15.28 -6.99
C ARG A 988 -17.13 -14.55 -6.03
N THR A 989 -18.13 -13.87 -6.59
CA THR A 989 -19.18 -13.18 -5.82
C THR A 989 -20.57 -13.47 -6.41
N GLY A 990 -21.58 -13.51 -5.56
CA GLY A 990 -22.96 -13.82 -5.93
C GLY A 990 -23.93 -13.52 -4.81
N SER A 991 -25.18 -13.97 -4.94
CA SER A 991 -26.24 -13.75 -3.97
C SER A 991 -27.01 -15.03 -3.64
N THR A 992 -27.80 -15.02 -2.57
CA THR A 992 -28.88 -15.99 -2.36
C THR A 992 -30.15 -15.69 -3.18
N SER A 993 -30.27 -14.48 -3.73
CA SER A 993 -31.45 -14.01 -4.50
C SER A 993 -31.25 -13.98 -6.03
N ARG A 994 -30.02 -14.15 -6.54
CA ARG A 994 -29.71 -14.23 -7.98
C ARG A 994 -29.12 -15.61 -8.32
N HIS A 995 -29.38 -16.10 -9.54
CA HIS A 995 -28.83 -17.38 -10.03
C HIS A 995 -27.41 -17.23 -10.60
N ASN A 996 -27.10 -16.06 -11.14
CA ASN A 996 -25.79 -15.75 -11.72
C ASN A 996 -24.74 -15.45 -10.63
N MET A 997 -23.47 -15.61 -11.00
CA MET A 997 -22.29 -15.24 -10.22
C MET A 997 -21.35 -14.41 -11.10
N LEU A 998 -20.57 -13.53 -10.48
CA LEU A 998 -19.49 -12.79 -11.10
C LEU A 998 -18.16 -13.41 -10.68
N HIS A 999 -17.33 -13.74 -11.66
CA HIS A 999 -15.97 -14.26 -11.47
C HIS A 999 -14.98 -13.20 -11.95
N ALA A 1000 -14.13 -12.69 -11.07
CA ALA A 1000 -13.01 -11.83 -11.46
C ALA A 1000 -11.73 -12.67 -11.54
N ILE A 1001 -10.97 -12.47 -12.60
CA ILE A 1001 -9.88 -13.37 -13.01
C ILE A 1001 -8.59 -12.59 -13.25
N ASN A 1002 -7.49 -13.07 -12.67
CA ASN A 1002 -6.14 -12.51 -12.77
C ASN A 1002 -5.11 -13.58 -13.16
N ARG A 1003 -4.00 -13.17 -13.81
CA ARG A 1003 -2.82 -14.02 -14.08
C ARG A 1003 -1.95 -14.13 -12.82
N TYR A 1004 -2.37 -14.97 -11.88
CA TYR A 1004 -1.47 -15.39 -10.79
C TYR A 1004 -0.38 -16.32 -11.38
N PRO A 1005 0.92 -16.21 -10.99
CA PRO A 1005 1.47 -15.32 -9.96
C PRO A 1005 2.06 -14.01 -10.49
N ASN A 1006 1.96 -13.72 -11.80
CA ASN A 1006 2.49 -12.48 -12.40
C ASN A 1006 1.86 -11.23 -11.75
N GLN A 1007 0.53 -11.24 -11.66
CA GLN A 1007 -0.31 -10.22 -11.02
C GLN A 1007 -0.64 -10.62 -9.58
N SER A 1008 -0.46 -9.70 -8.64
CA SER A 1008 -1.00 -9.84 -7.27
C SER A 1008 -2.46 -9.38 -7.25
N ALA A 1009 -3.32 -10.04 -6.48
CA ALA A 1009 -4.72 -9.67 -6.37
C ALA A 1009 -5.27 -9.90 -4.95
N TRP A 1010 -6.21 -9.05 -4.53
CA TRP A 1010 -6.78 -9.04 -3.18
C TRP A 1010 -8.26 -8.62 -3.23
N ALA A 1011 -9.14 -9.36 -2.55
CA ALA A 1011 -10.52 -8.94 -2.31
C ALA A 1011 -10.74 -8.56 -0.85
N PHE A 1012 -11.73 -7.73 -0.58
CA PHE A 1012 -12.20 -7.46 0.77
C PHE A 1012 -13.72 -7.27 0.80
N ALA A 1013 -14.33 -7.49 1.97
CA ALA A 1013 -15.71 -7.16 2.24
C ALA A 1013 -15.90 -6.78 3.70
N ASN A 1014 -16.70 -5.73 3.95
CA ASN A 1014 -17.10 -5.34 5.30
C ASN A 1014 -18.63 -5.16 5.41
N ASN A 1015 -19.10 -4.35 6.36
CA ASN A 1015 -20.53 -4.05 6.51
C ASN A 1015 -21.13 -3.14 5.42
N LEU A 1016 -20.31 -2.51 4.55
CA LEU A 1016 -20.73 -1.47 3.61
C LEU A 1016 -20.19 -1.58 2.18
N VAL A 1017 -19.06 -2.26 1.95
CA VAL A 1017 -18.34 -2.27 0.66
C VAL A 1017 -17.71 -3.64 0.41
N THR A 1018 -17.85 -4.15 -0.82
CA THR A 1018 -17.07 -5.28 -1.35
C THR A 1018 -16.17 -4.76 -2.47
N GLY A 1019 -14.87 -5.02 -2.36
CA GLY A 1019 -13.88 -4.62 -3.37
C GLY A 1019 -12.98 -5.77 -3.81
N HIS A 1020 -12.41 -5.62 -5.01
CA HIS A 1020 -11.49 -6.54 -5.65
C HIS A 1020 -10.42 -5.74 -6.40
N ASN A 1021 -9.17 -5.96 -6.03
CA ASN A 1021 -8.03 -5.21 -6.53
C ASN A 1021 -7.05 -6.14 -7.26
N VAL A 1022 -6.45 -5.67 -8.37
CA VAL A 1022 -5.35 -6.37 -9.09
C VAL A 1022 -4.20 -5.41 -9.32
N THR A 1023 -3.00 -5.78 -8.87
CA THR A 1023 -1.82 -4.95 -8.85
C THR A 1023 -0.78 -5.42 -9.87
N HIS A 1024 -0.29 -4.47 -10.67
CA HIS A 1024 0.64 -4.67 -11.78
C HIS A 1024 1.94 -3.87 -11.54
N GLU A 1025 3.11 -4.50 -11.70
CA GLU A 1025 4.43 -3.86 -11.59
C GLU A 1025 4.97 -3.49 -12.98
N LEU A 1026 5.31 -2.21 -13.20
CA LEU A 1026 5.78 -1.67 -14.48
C LEU A 1026 7.17 -1.05 -14.37
N THR A 1027 7.91 -1.02 -15.47
CA THR A 1027 9.09 -0.14 -15.65
C THR A 1027 8.80 0.78 -16.82
N LEU A 1028 8.80 2.08 -16.58
CA LEU A 1028 8.37 3.12 -17.53
C LEU A 1028 9.56 4.04 -17.82
N LYS A 1029 10.16 3.97 -19.01
CA LYS A 1029 11.10 5.01 -19.47
C LYS A 1029 10.35 6.29 -19.84
N ASP A 1030 11.05 7.40 -19.93
CA ASP A 1030 10.45 8.62 -20.48
C ASP A 1030 10.24 8.50 -22.00
N GLY A 1031 9.10 8.99 -22.47
CA GLY A 1031 8.59 8.79 -23.83
C GLY A 1031 7.93 7.43 -24.11
N GLU A 1032 7.95 6.49 -23.17
CA GLU A 1032 7.49 5.10 -23.36
C GLU A 1032 6.02 4.90 -22.99
N THR A 1033 5.35 3.97 -23.69
CA THR A 1033 4.03 3.45 -23.31
C THR A 1033 4.13 1.96 -23.02
N VAL A 1034 3.76 1.56 -21.80
CA VAL A 1034 3.78 0.15 -21.36
C VAL A 1034 2.38 -0.33 -21.10
N TRP A 1035 2.10 -1.57 -21.49
CA TRP A 1035 0.83 -2.25 -21.33
C TRP A 1035 0.89 -3.28 -20.20
N THR A 1036 -0.20 -3.40 -19.45
CA THR A 1036 -0.41 -4.46 -18.45
C THR A 1036 -0.87 -5.76 -19.10
N GLU A 1037 -0.70 -6.88 -18.39
CA GLU A 1037 -1.35 -8.13 -18.77
C GLU A 1037 -2.89 -8.01 -18.58
N PRO A 1038 -3.71 -8.64 -19.45
CA PRO A 1038 -5.15 -8.54 -19.35
C PRO A 1038 -5.72 -9.22 -18.10
N THR A 1039 -6.80 -8.66 -17.58
CA THR A 1039 -7.63 -9.23 -16.51
C THR A 1039 -9.08 -9.34 -17.01
N TYR A 1040 -9.88 -10.21 -16.40
CA TYR A 1040 -11.23 -10.52 -16.92
C TYR A 1040 -12.30 -10.49 -15.83
N LEU A 1041 -13.54 -10.18 -16.24
CA LEU A 1041 -14.76 -10.53 -15.51
C LEU A 1041 -15.58 -11.50 -16.36
N VAL A 1042 -16.05 -12.60 -15.77
CA VAL A 1042 -16.89 -13.62 -16.41
C VAL A 1042 -18.14 -13.85 -15.59
N LEU A 1043 -19.31 -13.62 -16.19
CA LEU A 1043 -20.59 -13.69 -15.48
C LEU A 1043 -21.47 -14.84 -15.96
N GLY A 1044 -22.14 -15.52 -15.03
CA GLY A 1044 -23.08 -16.60 -15.36
C GLY A 1044 -23.33 -17.57 -14.21
N PRO A 1045 -24.15 -18.61 -14.43
CA PRO A 1045 -24.57 -19.55 -13.39
C PRO A 1045 -23.59 -20.71 -13.15
N ILE A 1046 -22.56 -20.88 -13.99
CA ILE A 1046 -21.55 -21.94 -13.83
C ILE A 1046 -20.53 -21.48 -12.77
N PRO A 1047 -20.32 -22.23 -11.67
CA PRO A 1047 -19.28 -21.92 -10.69
C PRO A 1047 -17.90 -22.27 -11.24
N LEU A 1048 -17.10 -21.26 -11.59
CA LEU A 1048 -15.80 -21.46 -12.23
C LEU A 1048 -14.71 -21.89 -11.25
N GLN A 1049 -13.76 -22.67 -11.76
CA GLN A 1049 -12.55 -23.15 -11.09
C GLN A 1049 -11.30 -22.66 -11.85
N PRO A 1050 -10.12 -22.55 -11.20
CA PRO A 1050 -8.90 -22.06 -11.87
C PRO A 1050 -8.51 -22.81 -13.15
N ALA A 1051 -8.83 -24.11 -13.25
CA ALA A 1051 -8.66 -24.88 -14.48
C ALA A 1051 -9.57 -24.40 -15.62
N ASP A 1052 -10.83 -24.06 -15.34
CA ASP A 1052 -11.84 -23.70 -16.35
C ASP A 1052 -11.44 -22.47 -17.18
N VAL A 1053 -10.66 -21.57 -16.58
CA VAL A 1053 -10.29 -20.27 -17.15
C VAL A 1053 -8.88 -20.26 -17.77
N HIS A 1054 -8.18 -21.40 -17.74
CA HIS A 1054 -6.78 -21.49 -18.15
C HIS A 1054 -6.51 -21.07 -19.61
N ASP A 1055 -7.46 -21.31 -20.53
CA ASP A 1055 -7.35 -20.86 -21.91
C ASP A 1055 -7.72 -19.38 -22.11
N LEU A 1056 -8.59 -18.81 -21.26
CA LEU A 1056 -8.86 -17.37 -21.23
C LEU A 1056 -7.60 -16.58 -20.83
N LEU A 1057 -6.85 -17.10 -19.86
CA LEU A 1057 -5.58 -16.51 -19.41
C LEU A 1057 -4.49 -16.49 -20.50
N LYS A 1058 -4.60 -17.30 -21.57
CA LYS A 1058 -3.63 -17.35 -22.69
C LYS A 1058 -3.85 -16.30 -23.76
N LEU A 1059 -4.94 -15.53 -23.71
CA LEU A 1059 -5.22 -14.49 -24.72
C LEU A 1059 -4.19 -13.37 -24.64
N ASN A 1060 -3.63 -12.99 -25.79
CA ASN A 1060 -2.66 -11.91 -25.93
C ASN A 1060 -3.15 -10.98 -27.05
N PHE A 1061 -3.10 -9.68 -26.77
CA PHE A 1061 -3.56 -8.63 -27.68
C PHE A 1061 -2.38 -8.01 -28.42
N VAL A 1062 -2.59 -7.56 -29.66
CA VAL A 1062 -1.53 -6.94 -30.48
C VAL A 1062 -1.33 -5.48 -30.06
N THR A 1063 -0.67 -5.27 -28.92
CA THR A 1063 -0.34 -3.94 -28.38
C THR A 1063 0.86 -3.34 -29.12
N THR A 1064 0.63 -2.37 -30.01
CA THR A 1064 1.70 -1.62 -30.68
C THR A 1064 2.42 -0.69 -29.70
N THR A 1065 3.75 -0.82 -29.61
CA THR A 1065 4.60 -0.06 -28.67
C THR A 1065 5.29 1.15 -29.30
N SER A 1066 4.87 1.58 -30.50
CA SER A 1066 5.70 2.44 -31.37
C SER A 1066 4.97 3.40 -32.29
N GLU A 1067 3.72 3.76 -32.03
CA GLU A 1067 3.02 4.83 -32.75
C GLU A 1067 2.54 5.89 -31.76
N GLU A 1068 2.77 7.16 -32.10
CA GLU A 1068 2.17 8.27 -31.38
C GLU A 1068 0.67 8.30 -31.74
N GLU A 1069 -0.21 7.97 -30.78
CA GLU A 1069 -1.64 8.30 -30.91
C GLU A 1069 -1.74 9.82 -31.03
N ASP A 1070 -1.94 10.30 -32.25
CA ASP A 1070 -2.02 11.72 -32.57
C ASP A 1070 -3.15 12.36 -31.75
N SER A 1071 -2.83 13.44 -31.03
CA SER A 1071 -3.80 14.09 -30.15
C SER A 1071 -4.78 14.90 -30.99
N ASP A 1072 -5.84 14.24 -31.48
CA ASP A 1072 -6.84 14.80 -32.39
C ASP A 1072 -7.78 15.79 -31.66
N ALA A 1073 -7.20 16.92 -31.25
CA ALA A 1073 -7.85 18.01 -30.55
C ALA A 1073 -8.67 18.84 -31.53
N HIS A 1074 -9.92 18.44 -31.76
CA HIS A 1074 -10.92 19.30 -32.38
C HIS A 1074 -11.53 20.28 -31.36
N HIS A 1075 -11.79 21.50 -31.84
CA HIS A 1075 -12.12 22.72 -31.06
C HIS A 1075 -13.44 22.68 -30.27
#